data_AF-A0AAE3XIU1-F1
#
_entry.id   AF-A0AAE3XIU1-F1
#
_cell.length_a   1.000
_cell.length_b   1.000
_cell.length_c   1.000
_cell.angle_alpha   90.00
_cell.angle_beta   90.00
_cell.angle_gamma   90.00
#
_symmetry.space_group_name_H-M   'P 1'
#
loop_
_entity.id
_entity.type
_entity.pdbx_description
1 polymer ?
#
loop_
_entity_poly.entity_id
_entity_poly.type
_entity_poly.pdbx_seq_one_letter_code
_entity_poly.pdbx_strand_id
1 'polypeptide(L)'
;MKPLAPSDVLTRHESFEHAWRLLTDHPAQARALASVDQTHPALALQARTVHCAADLGAGLYPEALAEALAVVDELRGTTDQLWLSRALQIAALASDALYQRDLTLARTPRPSDAARALQRFALHSPPLAHPGDIWYLTDRCDIAPHVRATAQGLEQTAPAGRHILAQTSVNLGILECEAGRLAEGIALLERGRDLADTTGDLAGWVSAVSHLAHVHTELGEFAAARRALNGVASRSAELSGSAYRSLLFAQVRVEYQAGDLQAALLALGALHSTTLTGPEQQAALLIEADLHAQLGRYEEAYTLIERLAELTKQLNTRERDRQLAQLDEKYQVEIMRRDAAVQQLKAEAARREAEMEHLEKVELQRALESNAILIHLLRDSHLVSETLLGVSQLTQLDLDPVDLARHALTLVTRVVDADWCALACRKGGQVTFETVWARTEDSRAFASVTLPESRGVHEALLHSPASQDEPTFASSYERGTTHCPELVDAGLSGCASLPAGTALDVTYVLLLGRLGPDREWTERERRVLSATSHTLRAAVESQERMHRSREAALTDSLTGLANRRAFEERVRDAAGTAFSVAMLDLDGLKRTNDTRGHAAGDTLLRVFAAALRAQAPRDVQAFRLGGDEMALVMDGHSGPDPQVDRTVRAVVEASVAAVRTAGFPEADCSFGVAGWPGEGRTPVDVVALADTRLYAEKQARRARRSAAERPPGGAVVFGDAVLDTVTRDVRGPLGQTKLSPRESELLRALVHHSQQVVTRADLTVMGGLAGNDTGGALDVHISNLRRKLAGVTEHAGIRTVRGQGFSLQWYEEFTDH
;
A
#
# COMPACT_ATOMS: atom_id res chain seq x y z
N MET A 1 72.10 -58.06 -94.81
CA MET A 1 71.84 -56.88 -93.97
C MET A 1 73.15 -56.11 -93.82
N LYS A 2 73.23 -54.83 -94.21
CA LYS A 2 74.41 -54.01 -93.89
C LYS A 2 74.41 -53.74 -92.37
N PRO A 3 75.55 -53.85 -91.67
CA PRO A 3 75.63 -53.43 -90.27
C PRO A 3 75.43 -51.91 -90.18
N LEU A 4 74.61 -51.47 -89.21
CA LEU A 4 74.43 -50.06 -88.85
C LEU A 4 75.74 -49.49 -88.28
N ALA A 5 75.98 -48.19 -88.50
CA ALA A 5 77.13 -47.51 -87.94
C ALA A 5 77.01 -47.40 -86.40
N PRO A 6 78.11 -47.51 -85.62
CA PRO A 6 78.07 -47.43 -84.15
C PRO A 6 77.46 -46.14 -83.58
N SER A 7 77.50 -45.03 -84.34
CA SER A 7 76.95 -43.73 -83.95
C SER A 7 75.42 -43.68 -83.93
N ASP A 8 74.74 -44.51 -84.73
CA ASP A 8 73.27 -44.56 -84.81
C ASP A 8 72.65 -45.46 -83.72
N VAL A 9 73.46 -46.33 -83.11
CA VAL A 9 73.04 -47.22 -82.01
C VAL A 9 73.01 -46.47 -80.68
N LEU A 10 73.96 -45.54 -80.46
CA LEU A 10 74.04 -44.72 -79.25
C LEU A 10 72.86 -43.73 -79.12
N THR A 11 72.51 -43.02 -80.20
CA THR A 11 71.36 -42.08 -80.22
C THR A 11 70.00 -42.78 -80.08
N ARG A 12 69.90 -44.07 -80.41
CA ARG A 12 68.66 -44.85 -80.28
C ARG A 12 68.51 -45.54 -78.92
N HIS A 13 69.61 -45.85 -78.23
CA HIS A 13 69.58 -46.35 -76.86
C HIS A 13 69.04 -45.28 -75.87
N GLU A 14 69.37 -44.01 -76.10
CA GLU A 14 68.83 -42.87 -75.34
C GLU A 14 67.30 -42.71 -75.51
N SER A 15 66.74 -43.08 -76.67
CA SER A 15 65.29 -43.05 -76.93
C SER A 15 64.51 -44.11 -76.13
N PHE A 16 65.07 -45.30 -75.93
CA PHE A 16 64.43 -46.34 -75.10
C PHE A 16 64.55 -46.04 -73.60
N GLU A 17 65.65 -45.45 -73.15
CA GLU A 17 65.76 -44.87 -71.79
C GLU A 17 64.72 -43.76 -71.56
N HIS A 18 64.51 -42.90 -72.56
CA HIS A 18 63.47 -41.87 -72.49
C HIS A 18 62.06 -42.48 -72.45
N ALA A 19 61.79 -43.51 -73.27
CA ALA A 19 60.54 -44.25 -73.23
C ALA A 19 60.31 -44.92 -71.87
N TRP A 20 61.35 -45.49 -71.26
CA TRP A 20 61.30 -46.09 -69.93
C TRP A 20 60.89 -45.07 -68.85
N ARG A 21 61.45 -43.85 -68.88
CA ARG A 21 61.09 -42.78 -67.93
C ARG A 21 59.63 -42.32 -68.06
N LEU A 22 59.03 -42.42 -69.24
CA LEU A 22 57.65 -41.99 -69.49
C LEU A 22 56.59 -43.03 -69.08
N LEU A 23 56.98 -44.24 -68.67
CA LEU A 23 56.04 -45.34 -68.42
C LEU A 23 55.02 -45.03 -67.31
N THR A 24 55.41 -44.28 -66.28
CA THR A 24 54.55 -43.96 -65.13
C THR A 24 53.49 -42.93 -65.49
N ASP A 25 53.88 -41.86 -66.19
CA ASP A 25 53.02 -40.69 -66.42
C ASP A 25 52.31 -40.73 -67.78
N HIS A 26 52.97 -41.28 -68.81
CA HIS A 26 52.51 -41.29 -70.19
C HIS A 26 52.74 -42.65 -70.86
N PRO A 27 52.13 -43.75 -70.36
CA PRO A 27 52.38 -45.11 -70.83
C PRO A 27 52.07 -45.32 -72.32
N ALA A 28 51.07 -44.61 -72.86
CA ALA A 28 50.75 -44.65 -74.29
C ALA A 28 51.86 -44.00 -75.15
N GLN A 29 52.46 -42.91 -74.67
CA GLN A 29 53.56 -42.23 -75.36
C GLN A 29 54.85 -43.06 -75.27
N ALA A 30 55.11 -43.67 -74.11
CA ALA A 30 56.21 -44.62 -73.92
C ALA A 30 56.12 -45.81 -74.90
N ARG A 31 54.93 -46.41 -75.05
CA ARG A 31 54.70 -47.49 -76.03
C ARG A 31 54.94 -47.03 -77.47
N ALA A 32 54.51 -45.81 -77.82
CA ALA A 32 54.70 -45.26 -79.16
C ALA A 32 56.19 -45.03 -79.48
N LEU A 33 56.95 -44.47 -78.54
CA LEU A 33 58.41 -44.30 -78.65
C LEU A 33 59.13 -45.65 -78.78
N ALA A 34 58.72 -46.66 -78.03
CA ALA A 34 59.31 -48.01 -78.11
C ALA A 34 58.98 -48.77 -79.41
N SER A 35 58.03 -48.28 -80.21
CA SER A 35 57.58 -48.93 -81.44
C SER A 35 58.35 -48.48 -82.70
N VAL A 36 59.32 -47.55 -82.58
CA VAL A 36 60.05 -46.99 -83.73
C VAL A 36 61.34 -47.79 -84.03
N ASP A 37 61.34 -48.52 -85.15
CA ASP A 37 62.48 -49.23 -85.79
C ASP A 37 63.13 -50.40 -85.00
N GLN A 38 62.46 -51.58 -85.04
CA GLN A 38 62.89 -52.84 -84.40
C GLN A 38 63.84 -53.71 -85.24
N THR A 39 64.53 -53.14 -86.24
CA THR A 39 65.33 -53.93 -87.20
C THR A 39 66.62 -54.52 -86.64
N HIS A 40 67.08 -54.06 -85.46
CA HIS A 40 68.28 -54.57 -84.78
C HIS A 40 67.91 -55.47 -83.58
N PRO A 41 68.46 -56.70 -83.46
CA PRO A 41 68.06 -57.67 -82.42
C PRO A 41 68.18 -57.14 -81.00
N ALA A 42 69.25 -56.41 -80.68
CA ALA A 42 69.44 -55.83 -79.34
C ALA A 42 68.43 -54.71 -79.01
N LEU A 43 68.04 -53.88 -80.00
CA LEU A 43 67.06 -52.80 -79.79
C LEU A 43 65.63 -53.35 -79.71
N ALA A 44 65.35 -54.45 -80.40
CA ALA A 44 64.07 -55.15 -80.31
C ALA A 44 63.80 -55.70 -78.90
N LEU A 45 64.83 -56.19 -78.20
CA LEU A 45 64.72 -56.66 -76.81
C LEU A 45 64.42 -55.50 -75.84
N GLN A 46 65.02 -54.33 -76.06
CA GLN A 46 64.76 -53.12 -75.26
C GLN A 46 63.32 -52.63 -75.47
N ALA A 47 62.86 -52.56 -76.72
CA ALA A 47 61.48 -52.21 -77.07
C ALA A 47 60.46 -53.15 -76.40
N ARG A 48 60.67 -54.46 -76.50
CA ARG A 48 59.81 -55.48 -75.87
C ARG A 48 59.79 -55.31 -74.35
N THR A 49 60.94 -55.05 -73.73
CA THR A 49 61.00 -54.78 -72.27
C THR A 49 60.14 -53.57 -71.86
N VAL A 50 60.15 -52.48 -72.64
CA VAL A 50 59.28 -51.31 -72.40
C VAL A 50 57.80 -51.66 -72.58
N HIS A 51 57.45 -52.49 -73.57
CA HIS A 51 56.07 -52.97 -73.76
C HIS A 51 55.60 -53.85 -72.61
N CYS A 52 56.43 -54.78 -72.12
CA CYS A 52 56.12 -55.60 -70.95
C CYS A 52 55.83 -54.74 -69.71
N ALA A 53 56.63 -53.70 -69.47
CA ALA A 53 56.42 -52.79 -68.35
C ALA A 53 55.11 -51.99 -68.49
N ALA A 54 54.76 -51.61 -69.71
CA ALA A 54 53.49 -50.94 -69.97
C ALA A 54 52.28 -51.88 -69.85
N ASP A 55 52.43 -53.17 -70.15
CA ASP A 55 51.38 -54.19 -69.94
C ASP A 55 51.20 -54.50 -68.44
N LEU A 56 52.31 -54.54 -67.68
CA LEU A 56 52.29 -54.63 -66.22
C LEU A 56 51.48 -53.48 -65.61
N GLY A 57 51.75 -52.23 -66.01
CA GLY A 57 51.02 -51.05 -65.53
C GLY A 57 49.53 -51.02 -65.93
N ALA A 58 49.17 -51.71 -67.02
CA ALA A 58 47.78 -51.86 -67.46
C ALA A 58 47.04 -53.01 -66.76
N GLY A 59 47.69 -53.76 -65.86
CA GLY A 59 47.10 -54.88 -65.13
C GLY A 59 47.04 -56.19 -65.93
N LEU A 60 47.74 -56.28 -67.07
CA LEU A 60 47.85 -57.48 -67.91
C LEU A 60 48.98 -58.38 -67.39
N TYR A 61 48.86 -58.82 -66.13
CA TYR A 61 49.92 -59.52 -65.42
C TYR A 61 50.36 -60.85 -66.06
N PRO A 62 49.46 -61.74 -66.55
CA PRO A 62 49.87 -62.98 -67.23
C PRO A 62 50.67 -62.73 -68.50
N GLU A 63 50.23 -61.78 -69.33
CA GLU A 63 50.84 -61.43 -70.60
C GLU A 63 52.21 -60.76 -70.38
N ALA A 64 52.26 -59.82 -69.44
CA ALA A 64 53.51 -59.15 -69.05
C ALA A 64 54.54 -60.14 -68.48
N LEU A 65 54.11 -61.11 -67.66
CA LEU A 65 55.00 -62.13 -67.10
C LEU A 65 55.58 -63.04 -68.18
N ALA A 66 54.72 -63.56 -69.06
CA ALA A 66 55.14 -64.47 -70.13
C ALA A 66 56.15 -63.81 -71.07
N GLU A 67 55.86 -62.57 -71.49
CA GLU A 67 56.73 -61.82 -72.38
C GLU A 67 58.04 -61.40 -71.69
N ALA A 68 57.99 -60.97 -70.42
CA ALA A 68 59.19 -60.62 -69.68
C ALA A 68 60.14 -61.81 -69.50
N LEU A 69 59.63 -63.01 -69.20
CA LEU A 69 60.46 -64.22 -69.09
C LEU A 69 61.09 -64.60 -70.44
N ALA A 70 60.37 -64.45 -71.55
CA ALA A 70 60.92 -64.68 -72.89
C ALA A 70 62.07 -63.71 -73.20
N VAL A 71 61.87 -62.41 -72.90
CA VAL A 71 62.90 -61.37 -73.07
C VAL A 71 64.12 -61.64 -72.18
N VAL A 72 63.92 -62.11 -70.94
CA VAL A 72 65.02 -62.50 -70.04
C VAL A 72 65.86 -63.63 -70.64
N ASP A 73 65.24 -64.68 -71.17
CA ASP A 73 65.97 -65.82 -71.73
C ASP A 73 66.79 -65.42 -72.97
N GLU A 74 66.28 -64.50 -73.79
CA GLU A 74 67.01 -63.94 -74.93
C GLU A 74 68.15 -62.99 -74.49
N LEU A 75 67.95 -62.19 -73.45
CA LEU A 75 68.97 -61.25 -72.94
C LEU A 75 70.11 -61.93 -72.18
N ARG A 76 69.91 -63.11 -71.58
CA ARG A 76 70.97 -63.87 -70.88
C ARG A 76 72.19 -64.19 -71.74
N GLY A 77 72.00 -64.29 -73.06
CA GLY A 77 73.09 -64.51 -74.02
C GLY A 77 73.85 -63.26 -74.46
N THR A 78 73.49 -62.08 -73.92
CA THR A 78 74.00 -60.76 -74.36
C THR A 78 74.83 -60.07 -73.27
N THR A 79 75.56 -59.00 -73.65
CA THR A 79 76.29 -58.14 -72.70
C THR A 79 75.43 -57.02 -72.09
N ASP A 80 74.13 -56.94 -72.41
CA ASP A 80 73.23 -55.85 -71.99
C ASP A 80 72.59 -56.15 -70.61
N GLN A 81 73.39 -55.95 -69.56
CA GLN A 81 73.00 -56.25 -68.18
C GLN A 81 71.89 -55.33 -67.63
N LEU A 82 71.77 -54.10 -68.14
CA LEU A 82 70.76 -53.13 -67.70
C LEU A 82 69.35 -53.58 -68.07
N TRP A 83 69.15 -53.94 -69.34
CA TRP A 83 67.84 -54.38 -69.83
C TRP A 83 67.49 -55.79 -69.36
N LEU A 84 68.50 -56.65 -69.14
CA LEU A 84 68.31 -57.94 -68.48
C LEU A 84 67.74 -57.75 -67.06
N SER A 85 68.29 -56.82 -66.29
CA SER A 85 67.79 -56.49 -64.95
C SER A 85 66.34 -55.99 -64.98
N ARG A 86 65.99 -55.10 -65.93
CA ARG A 86 64.62 -54.57 -66.09
C ARG A 86 63.61 -55.66 -66.45
N ALA A 87 63.96 -56.55 -67.38
CA ALA A 87 63.08 -57.66 -67.77
C ALA A 87 62.85 -58.64 -66.60
N LEU A 88 63.90 -58.94 -65.82
CA LEU A 88 63.79 -59.74 -64.59
C LEU A 88 62.88 -59.08 -63.54
N GLN A 89 62.94 -57.75 -63.40
CA GLN A 89 62.08 -57.00 -62.48
C GLN A 89 60.60 -57.07 -62.89
N ILE A 90 60.30 -56.86 -64.17
CA ILE A 90 58.93 -56.96 -64.69
C ILE A 90 58.37 -58.36 -64.44
N ALA A 91 59.17 -59.41 -64.67
CA ALA A 91 58.77 -60.78 -64.38
C ALA A 91 58.51 -61.00 -62.87
N ALA A 92 59.35 -60.44 -61.99
CA ALA A 92 59.13 -60.54 -60.55
C ALA A 92 57.84 -59.83 -60.10
N LEU A 93 57.59 -58.61 -60.59
CA LEU A 93 56.40 -57.82 -60.26
C LEU A 93 55.11 -58.45 -60.79
N ALA A 94 55.12 -58.92 -62.03
CA ALA A 94 53.97 -59.61 -62.63
C ALA A 94 53.66 -60.93 -61.89
N SER A 95 54.71 -61.66 -61.49
CA SER A 95 54.56 -62.88 -60.68
C SER A 95 53.99 -62.60 -59.29
N ASP A 96 54.39 -61.50 -58.62
CA ASP A 96 53.85 -61.14 -57.31
C ASP A 96 52.39 -60.66 -57.41
N ALA A 97 52.06 -59.85 -58.42
CA ALA A 97 50.69 -59.38 -58.66
C ALA A 97 49.72 -60.55 -58.93
N LEU A 98 50.15 -61.56 -59.70
CA LEU A 98 49.37 -62.79 -59.90
C LEU A 98 49.23 -63.59 -58.61
N TYR A 99 50.30 -63.70 -57.83
CA TYR A 99 50.29 -64.39 -56.54
C TYR A 99 49.37 -63.72 -55.50
N GLN A 100 49.40 -62.39 -55.39
CA GLN A 100 48.53 -61.58 -54.53
C GLN A 100 47.05 -61.74 -54.92
N ARG A 101 46.77 -61.81 -56.24
CA ARG A 101 45.41 -61.99 -56.77
C ARG A 101 44.84 -63.38 -56.44
N ASP A 102 45.68 -64.42 -56.43
CA ASP A 102 45.31 -65.76 -55.95
C ASP A 102 45.22 -65.86 -54.42
N LEU A 103 46.01 -65.07 -53.67
CA LEU A 103 45.93 -64.96 -52.20
C LEU A 103 44.61 -64.37 -51.70
N THR A 104 43.96 -63.48 -52.46
CA THR A 104 42.59 -63.05 -52.19
C THR A 104 41.58 -64.21 -52.18
N LEU A 105 41.94 -65.38 -52.74
CA LEU A 105 41.13 -66.60 -52.75
C LEU A 105 41.63 -67.70 -51.78
N ALA A 106 42.86 -67.63 -51.26
CA ALA A 106 43.45 -68.70 -50.42
C ALA A 106 44.17 -68.17 -49.16
N ARG A 107 43.67 -68.57 -47.98
CA ARG A 107 44.22 -68.20 -46.65
C ARG A 107 45.50 -68.99 -46.32
N THR A 108 46.67 -68.55 -46.78
CA THR A 108 48.00 -68.70 -46.10
C THR A 108 49.11 -67.96 -46.87
N PRO A 109 50.00 -67.17 -46.23
CA PRO A 109 50.98 -66.35 -46.93
C PRO A 109 52.34 -67.06 -47.03
N ARG A 110 52.77 -67.48 -48.22
CA ARG A 110 54.20 -67.69 -48.56
C ARG A 110 54.44 -67.54 -50.07
N PRO A 111 55.23 -66.55 -50.53
CA PRO A 111 55.56 -66.39 -51.94
C PRO A 111 56.19 -67.67 -52.51
N SER A 112 55.87 -68.01 -53.77
CA SER A 112 56.44 -69.19 -54.44
C SER A 112 57.98 -69.13 -54.43
N ASP A 113 58.65 -70.27 -54.35
CA ASP A 113 60.12 -70.31 -54.33
C ASP A 113 60.73 -69.72 -55.63
N ALA A 114 59.96 -69.72 -56.73
CA ALA A 114 60.32 -69.07 -57.98
C ALA A 114 60.30 -67.53 -57.91
N ALA A 115 59.29 -66.93 -57.28
CA ALA A 115 59.24 -65.49 -57.05
C ALA A 115 60.38 -65.05 -56.11
N ARG A 116 60.64 -65.81 -55.04
CA ARG A 116 61.78 -65.56 -54.14
C ARG A 116 63.13 -65.73 -54.84
N ALA A 117 63.29 -66.69 -55.75
CA ALA A 117 64.51 -66.89 -56.51
C ALA A 117 64.77 -65.76 -57.52
N LEU A 118 63.74 -65.31 -58.25
CA LEU A 118 63.83 -64.18 -59.17
C LEU A 118 64.12 -62.87 -58.44
N GLN A 119 63.47 -62.64 -57.29
CA GLN A 119 63.73 -61.47 -56.44
C GLN A 119 65.15 -61.48 -55.84
N ARG A 120 65.63 -62.64 -55.35
CA ARG A 120 67.03 -62.77 -54.90
C ARG A 120 68.02 -62.51 -56.03
N PHE A 121 67.77 -63.01 -57.22
CA PHE A 121 68.66 -62.81 -58.36
C PHE A 121 68.71 -61.33 -58.82
N ALA A 122 67.56 -60.64 -58.81
CA ALA A 122 67.50 -59.20 -59.06
C ALA A 122 68.27 -58.38 -57.99
N LEU A 123 68.25 -58.81 -56.73
CA LEU A 123 68.95 -58.17 -55.61
C LEU A 123 70.49 -58.34 -55.65
N HIS A 124 71.02 -59.36 -56.34
CA HIS A 124 72.46 -59.64 -56.41
C HIS A 124 73.15 -59.08 -57.69
N SER A 125 72.42 -58.32 -58.51
CA SER A 125 72.94 -57.70 -59.74
C SER A 125 73.43 -56.25 -59.48
N PRO A 126 74.61 -55.81 -60.00
CA PRO A 126 75.16 -54.47 -59.77
C PRO A 126 74.28 -53.31 -60.29
N PRO A 127 74.49 -52.05 -59.85
CA PRO A 127 73.43 -51.18 -59.32
C PRO A 127 72.68 -50.40 -60.41
N LEU A 128 71.68 -51.01 -61.05
CA LEU A 128 70.75 -50.29 -61.92
C LEU A 128 69.30 -50.78 -61.75
N ALA A 129 68.91 -51.10 -60.51
CA ALA A 129 67.50 -51.27 -60.16
C ALA A 129 66.87 -49.90 -59.92
N HIS A 130 65.83 -49.56 -60.67
CA HIS A 130 65.06 -48.35 -60.44
C HIS A 130 64.35 -48.50 -59.07
N PRO A 131 64.49 -47.55 -58.14
CA PRO A 131 64.04 -47.70 -56.75
C PRO A 131 62.53 -47.87 -56.61
N GLY A 132 61.75 -47.38 -57.58
CA GLY A 132 60.30 -47.61 -57.66
C GLY A 132 59.92 -49.09 -57.70
N ASP A 133 60.85 -49.97 -58.11
CA ASP A 133 60.55 -51.37 -58.42
C ASP A 133 60.81 -52.31 -57.22
N ILE A 134 61.22 -51.76 -56.07
CA ILE A 134 61.54 -52.51 -54.83
C ILE A 134 60.32 -52.68 -53.91
N TRP A 135 59.24 -51.93 -54.17
CA TRP A 135 58.09 -51.79 -53.26
C TRP A 135 57.23 -53.06 -53.07
N TYR A 136 57.27 -53.98 -54.03
CA TYR A 136 56.41 -55.17 -54.08
C TYR A 136 57.09 -56.45 -53.52
N LEU A 137 58.15 -56.30 -52.73
CA LEU A 137 58.84 -57.43 -52.12
C LEU A 137 58.20 -57.79 -50.77
N THR A 138 57.95 -59.08 -50.57
CA THR A 138 57.13 -59.63 -49.48
C THR A 138 57.82 -59.67 -48.10
N ASP A 139 59.11 -59.36 -48.01
CA ASP A 139 59.87 -59.29 -46.76
C ASP A 139 60.65 -57.95 -46.67
N ARG A 140 59.93 -56.90 -46.27
CA ARG A 140 60.36 -55.50 -46.34
C ARG A 140 61.60 -55.16 -45.50
N CYS A 141 61.81 -55.86 -44.39
CA CYS A 141 62.91 -55.59 -43.45
C CYS A 141 64.29 -56.03 -43.98
N ASP A 142 64.37 -57.09 -44.79
CA ASP A 142 65.64 -57.64 -45.29
C ASP A 142 66.25 -56.82 -46.45
N ILE A 143 65.50 -55.86 -46.98
CA ILE A 143 65.87 -55.09 -48.18
C ILE A 143 66.40 -53.68 -47.83
N ALA A 144 66.11 -53.16 -46.63
CA ALA A 144 66.59 -51.86 -46.18
C ALA A 144 68.13 -51.67 -46.31
N PRO A 145 68.99 -52.66 -46.01
CA PRO A 145 70.44 -52.52 -46.22
C PRO A 145 70.83 -52.33 -47.69
N HIS A 146 70.10 -52.96 -48.62
CA HIS A 146 70.33 -52.87 -50.05
C HIS A 146 69.88 -51.51 -50.60
N VAL A 147 68.70 -51.04 -50.19
CA VAL A 147 68.17 -49.70 -50.55
C VAL A 147 69.10 -48.61 -50.01
N ARG A 148 69.63 -48.78 -48.79
CA ARG A 148 70.60 -47.88 -48.17
C ARG A 148 71.93 -47.83 -48.92
N ALA A 149 72.46 -48.98 -49.33
CA ALA A 149 73.68 -49.04 -50.15
C ALA A 149 73.49 -48.36 -51.52
N THR A 150 72.32 -48.55 -52.14
CA THR A 150 71.94 -47.88 -53.39
C THR A 150 71.84 -46.36 -53.21
N ALA A 151 71.20 -45.89 -52.13
CA ALA A 151 71.13 -44.46 -51.82
C ALA A 151 72.52 -43.84 -51.65
N GLN A 152 73.41 -44.49 -50.90
CA GLN A 152 74.79 -44.04 -50.69
C GLN A 152 75.61 -44.00 -51.99
N GLY A 153 75.42 -44.98 -52.89
CA GLY A 153 76.06 -44.98 -54.20
C GLY A 153 75.57 -43.85 -55.10
N LEU A 154 74.27 -43.56 -55.09
CA LEU A 154 73.65 -42.51 -55.89
C LEU A 154 74.04 -41.10 -55.42
N GLU A 155 74.24 -40.89 -54.11
CA GLU A 155 74.73 -39.62 -53.54
C GLU A 155 76.09 -39.18 -54.11
N GLN A 156 76.90 -40.13 -54.61
CA GLN A 156 78.22 -39.86 -55.16
C GLN A 156 78.21 -39.55 -56.67
N THR A 157 77.04 -39.62 -57.32
CA THR A 157 76.89 -39.42 -58.78
C THR A 157 76.24 -38.08 -59.13
N ALA A 158 76.63 -37.52 -60.30
CA ALA A 158 76.27 -36.19 -60.83
C ALA A 158 74.73 -35.95 -60.97
N PRO A 159 74.24 -34.75 -61.39
CA PRO A 159 72.83 -34.32 -61.27
C PRO A 159 71.76 -35.28 -61.85
N ALA A 160 72.15 -36.17 -62.77
CA ALA A 160 71.27 -37.13 -63.43
C ALA A 160 70.65 -38.19 -62.48
N GLY A 161 71.17 -38.38 -61.26
CA GLY A 161 70.67 -39.37 -60.30
C GLY A 161 69.67 -38.85 -59.25
N ARG A 162 69.34 -37.55 -59.24
CA ARG A 162 68.57 -36.94 -58.12
C ARG A 162 67.13 -37.42 -58.02
N HIS A 163 66.46 -37.70 -59.14
CA HIS A 163 65.09 -38.26 -59.16
C HIS A 163 65.05 -39.66 -58.53
N ILE A 164 66.00 -40.50 -58.94
CA ILE A 164 66.20 -41.85 -58.39
C ILE A 164 66.51 -41.76 -56.88
N LEU A 165 67.36 -40.82 -56.46
CA LEU A 165 67.66 -40.59 -55.05
C LEU A 165 66.43 -40.14 -54.25
N ALA A 166 65.53 -39.33 -54.84
CA ALA A 166 64.28 -38.92 -54.21
C ALA A 166 63.40 -40.14 -53.88
N GLN A 167 63.10 -40.95 -54.89
CA GLN A 167 62.30 -42.17 -54.71
C GLN A 167 62.96 -43.18 -53.75
N THR A 168 64.29 -43.32 -53.81
CA THR A 168 65.05 -44.19 -52.89
C THR A 168 64.93 -43.70 -51.45
N SER A 169 65.00 -42.38 -51.24
CA SER A 169 64.89 -41.77 -49.91
C SER A 169 63.50 -41.96 -49.33
N VAL A 170 62.44 -41.80 -50.15
CA VAL A 170 61.06 -42.08 -49.74
C VAL A 170 60.90 -43.55 -49.35
N ASN A 171 61.31 -44.47 -50.21
CA ASN A 171 61.16 -45.91 -49.95
C ASN A 171 61.95 -46.36 -48.71
N LEU A 172 63.18 -45.87 -48.53
CA LEU A 172 63.95 -46.15 -47.32
C LEU A 172 63.25 -45.55 -46.09
N GLY A 173 62.77 -44.32 -46.18
CA GLY A 173 62.04 -43.69 -45.09
C GLY A 173 60.82 -44.48 -44.63
N ILE A 174 60.04 -45.04 -45.55
CA ILE A 174 58.90 -45.91 -45.22
C ILE A 174 59.38 -47.19 -44.51
N LEU A 175 60.41 -47.86 -45.05
CA LEU A 175 60.97 -49.08 -44.46
C LEU A 175 61.52 -48.85 -43.04
N GLU A 176 62.18 -47.71 -42.82
CA GLU A 176 62.69 -47.34 -41.51
C GLU A 176 61.56 -47.05 -40.51
N CYS A 177 60.48 -46.40 -40.96
CA CYS A 177 59.28 -46.21 -40.15
C CYS A 177 58.60 -47.55 -39.79
N GLU A 178 58.45 -48.46 -40.75
CA GLU A 178 57.88 -49.81 -40.51
C GLU A 178 58.76 -50.64 -39.55
N ALA A 179 60.08 -50.48 -39.62
CA ALA A 179 61.04 -51.10 -38.71
C ALA A 179 61.08 -50.45 -37.30
N GLY A 180 60.23 -49.45 -37.04
CA GLY A 180 60.13 -48.75 -35.76
C GLY A 180 61.18 -47.66 -35.52
N ARG A 181 62.05 -47.37 -36.50
CA ARG A 181 63.05 -46.29 -36.46
C ARG A 181 62.45 -44.98 -36.98
N LEU A 182 61.40 -44.52 -36.29
CA LEU A 182 60.53 -43.42 -36.73
C LEU A 182 61.28 -42.11 -37.02
N ALA A 183 62.23 -41.71 -36.17
CA ALA A 183 62.98 -40.46 -36.38
C ALA A 183 63.86 -40.49 -37.64
N GLU A 184 64.51 -41.63 -37.91
CA GLU A 184 65.32 -41.82 -39.12
C GLU A 184 64.43 -41.91 -40.36
N GLY A 185 63.30 -42.62 -40.25
CA GLY A 185 62.32 -42.74 -41.32
C GLY A 185 61.66 -41.40 -41.70
N ILE A 186 61.26 -40.58 -40.72
CA ILE A 186 60.71 -39.24 -40.95
C ILE A 186 61.74 -38.35 -41.65
N ALA A 187 63.00 -38.33 -41.18
CA ALA A 187 64.05 -37.51 -41.80
C ALA A 187 64.31 -37.92 -43.26
N LEU A 188 64.26 -39.22 -43.56
CA LEU A 188 64.40 -39.74 -44.92
C LEU A 188 63.19 -39.41 -45.81
N LEU A 189 61.98 -39.46 -45.26
CA LEU A 189 60.75 -39.05 -45.96
C LEU A 189 60.74 -37.55 -46.25
N GLU A 190 61.15 -36.69 -45.31
CA GLU A 190 61.28 -35.25 -45.53
C GLU A 190 62.33 -34.95 -46.61
N ARG A 191 63.48 -35.61 -46.54
CA ARG A 191 64.52 -35.50 -47.56
C ARG A 191 64.02 -35.97 -48.93
N GLY A 192 63.27 -37.08 -48.97
CA GLY A 192 62.66 -37.62 -50.19
C GLY A 192 61.65 -36.64 -50.79
N ARG A 193 60.79 -36.04 -49.97
CA ARG A 193 59.84 -34.99 -50.36
C ARG A 193 60.56 -33.80 -51.00
N ASP A 194 61.58 -33.26 -50.31
CA ASP A 194 62.28 -32.06 -50.76
C ASP A 194 63.07 -32.32 -52.06
N LEU A 195 63.69 -33.49 -52.18
CA LEU A 195 64.34 -33.92 -53.42
C LEU A 195 63.32 -34.08 -54.56
N ALA A 196 62.20 -34.76 -54.31
CA ALA A 196 61.14 -34.97 -55.28
C ALA A 196 60.57 -33.64 -55.79
N ASP A 197 60.40 -32.66 -54.90
CA ASP A 197 59.95 -31.32 -55.25
C ASP A 197 60.94 -30.60 -56.18
N THR A 198 62.24 -30.66 -55.86
CA THR A 198 63.28 -30.04 -56.71
C THR A 198 63.46 -30.72 -58.06
N THR A 199 63.12 -32.01 -58.19
CA THR A 199 63.24 -32.78 -59.43
C THR A 199 61.96 -32.82 -60.25
N GLY A 200 60.85 -32.26 -59.75
CA GLY A 200 59.54 -32.34 -60.39
C GLY A 200 58.91 -33.74 -60.35
N ASP A 201 59.35 -34.60 -59.42
CA ASP A 201 58.80 -35.94 -59.22
C ASP A 201 57.51 -35.88 -58.39
N LEU A 202 56.39 -35.64 -59.07
CA LEU A 202 55.12 -35.44 -58.40
C LEU A 202 54.64 -36.72 -57.68
N ALA A 203 54.89 -37.90 -58.25
CA ALA A 203 54.51 -39.18 -57.66
C ALA A 203 55.31 -39.48 -56.38
N GLY A 204 56.64 -39.27 -56.43
CA GLY A 204 57.51 -39.40 -55.26
C GLY A 204 57.15 -38.40 -54.16
N TRP A 205 56.81 -37.16 -54.53
CA TRP A 205 56.36 -36.12 -53.60
C TRP A 205 55.06 -36.50 -52.88
N VAL A 206 54.05 -36.97 -53.63
CA VAL A 206 52.77 -37.43 -53.08
C VAL A 206 52.99 -38.58 -52.09
N SER A 207 53.80 -39.56 -52.47
CA SER A 207 54.12 -40.71 -51.61
C SER A 207 54.78 -40.27 -50.31
N ALA A 208 55.78 -39.39 -50.39
CA ALA A 208 56.47 -38.85 -49.21
C ALA A 208 55.52 -38.12 -48.27
N VAL A 209 54.69 -37.23 -48.81
CA VAL A 209 53.73 -36.42 -48.04
C VAL A 209 52.67 -37.29 -47.37
N SER A 210 52.09 -38.25 -48.09
CA SER A 210 51.09 -39.17 -47.54
C SER A 210 51.63 -40.00 -46.38
N HIS A 211 52.87 -40.49 -46.49
CA HIS A 211 53.49 -41.29 -45.42
C HIS A 211 53.93 -40.42 -44.23
N LEU A 212 54.45 -39.20 -44.45
CA LEU A 212 54.72 -38.25 -43.37
C LEU A 212 53.45 -37.92 -42.58
N ALA A 213 52.35 -37.63 -43.28
CA ALA A 213 51.05 -37.38 -42.66
C ALA A 213 50.59 -38.60 -41.85
N HIS A 214 50.68 -39.81 -42.41
CA HIS A 214 50.29 -41.02 -41.71
C HIS A 214 51.11 -41.25 -40.44
N VAL A 215 52.44 -41.20 -40.51
CA VAL A 215 53.33 -41.47 -39.37
C VAL A 215 53.12 -40.46 -38.25
N HIS A 216 53.01 -39.16 -38.57
CA HIS A 216 52.70 -38.15 -37.56
C HIS A 216 51.31 -38.32 -36.94
N THR A 217 50.34 -38.83 -37.69
CA THR A 217 48.99 -39.09 -37.14
C THR A 217 49.00 -40.27 -36.17
N GLU A 218 49.71 -41.37 -36.49
CA GLU A 218 49.87 -42.51 -35.56
C GLU A 218 50.62 -42.12 -34.28
N LEU A 219 51.49 -41.11 -34.35
CA LEU A 219 52.19 -40.54 -33.19
C LEU A 219 51.33 -39.53 -32.38
N GLY A 220 50.12 -39.19 -32.85
CA GLY A 220 49.28 -38.16 -32.23
C GLY A 220 49.78 -36.72 -32.46
N GLU A 221 50.75 -36.51 -33.36
CA GLU A 221 51.33 -35.22 -33.69
C GLU A 221 50.53 -34.50 -34.80
N PHE A 222 49.24 -34.25 -34.54
CA PHE A 222 48.31 -33.75 -35.57
C PHE A 222 48.75 -32.43 -36.23
N ALA A 223 49.44 -31.56 -35.50
CA ALA A 223 50.00 -30.32 -36.07
C ALA A 223 51.14 -30.59 -37.08
N ALA A 224 51.96 -31.61 -36.84
CA ALA A 224 53.00 -32.03 -37.77
C ALA A 224 52.38 -32.74 -39.00
N ALA A 225 51.37 -33.57 -38.79
CA ALA A 225 50.62 -34.22 -39.86
C ALA A 225 49.94 -33.20 -40.80
N ARG A 226 49.27 -32.17 -40.24
CA ARG A 226 48.71 -31.06 -41.02
C ARG A 226 49.80 -30.29 -41.77
N ARG A 227 50.95 -30.03 -41.15
CA ARG A 227 52.09 -29.38 -41.81
C ARG A 227 52.64 -30.19 -42.98
N ALA A 228 52.67 -31.52 -42.87
CA ALA A 228 53.09 -32.38 -43.99
C ALA A 228 52.13 -32.25 -45.18
N LEU A 229 50.82 -32.14 -44.94
CA LEU A 229 49.79 -31.96 -45.96
C LEU A 229 49.62 -30.51 -46.44
N ASN A 230 50.33 -29.55 -45.85
CA ASN A 230 50.29 -28.16 -46.31
C ASN A 230 50.86 -28.08 -47.74
N GLY A 231 50.08 -27.47 -48.64
CA GLY A 231 50.46 -27.31 -50.05
C GLY A 231 49.81 -28.30 -51.01
N VAL A 232 49.10 -29.33 -50.51
CA VAL A 232 48.27 -30.23 -51.34
C VAL A 232 47.24 -29.43 -52.15
N ALA A 233 46.57 -28.47 -51.50
CA ALA A 233 45.58 -27.62 -52.16
C ALA A 233 46.20 -26.72 -53.25
N SER A 234 47.40 -26.16 -53.02
CA SER A 234 48.07 -25.30 -54.01
C SER A 234 48.61 -26.05 -55.22
N ARG A 235 48.85 -27.37 -55.10
CA ARG A 235 49.30 -28.24 -56.20
C ARG A 235 48.18 -29.10 -56.78
N SER A 236 46.94 -28.86 -56.38
CA SER A 236 45.77 -29.64 -56.83
C SER A 236 45.59 -29.63 -58.34
N ALA A 237 46.00 -28.57 -59.04
CA ALA A 237 45.97 -28.47 -60.50
C ALA A 237 47.05 -29.31 -61.21
N GLU A 238 48.16 -29.61 -60.52
CA GLU A 238 49.25 -30.46 -61.02
C GLU A 238 48.95 -31.95 -60.77
N LEU A 239 48.16 -32.26 -59.74
CA LEU A 239 47.81 -33.60 -59.30
C LEU A 239 46.54 -34.09 -60.00
N SER A 240 46.63 -35.18 -60.75
CA SER A 240 45.45 -35.80 -61.38
C SER A 240 45.20 -37.22 -60.86
N GLY A 241 43.94 -37.66 -60.91
CA GLY A 241 43.55 -39.05 -60.67
C GLY A 241 43.74 -39.54 -59.22
N SER A 242 44.46 -40.66 -59.06
CA SER A 242 44.62 -41.40 -57.80
C SER A 242 45.54 -40.72 -56.78
N ALA A 243 46.53 -39.95 -57.24
CA ALA A 243 47.48 -39.25 -56.39
C ALA A 243 46.79 -38.18 -55.53
N TYR A 244 45.91 -37.39 -56.15
CA TYR A 244 45.14 -36.37 -55.46
C TYR A 244 44.17 -36.97 -54.42
N ARG A 245 43.48 -38.07 -54.77
CA ARG A 245 42.59 -38.79 -53.84
C ARG A 245 43.31 -39.33 -52.62
N SER A 246 44.51 -39.89 -52.82
CA SER A 246 45.32 -40.45 -51.73
C SER A 246 45.69 -39.40 -50.68
N LEU A 247 45.96 -38.17 -51.11
CA LEU A 247 46.24 -37.04 -50.21
C LEU A 247 44.98 -36.55 -49.49
N LEU A 248 43.83 -36.50 -50.17
CA LEU A 248 42.55 -36.16 -49.53
C LEU A 248 42.13 -37.20 -48.48
N PHE A 249 42.35 -38.49 -48.74
CA PHE A 249 42.16 -39.54 -47.74
C PHE A 249 43.07 -39.36 -46.52
N ALA A 250 44.35 -39.02 -46.74
CA ALA A 250 45.27 -38.71 -45.64
C ALA A 250 44.76 -37.51 -44.81
N GLN A 251 44.25 -36.47 -45.46
CA GLN A 251 43.67 -35.30 -44.79
C GLN A 251 42.42 -35.65 -43.97
N VAL A 252 41.47 -36.42 -44.54
CA VAL A 252 40.28 -36.90 -43.81
C VAL A 252 40.69 -37.67 -42.55
N ARG A 253 41.67 -38.57 -42.67
CA ARG A 253 42.14 -39.38 -41.54
C ARG A 253 42.77 -38.53 -40.44
N VAL A 254 43.60 -37.55 -40.79
CA VAL A 254 44.22 -36.62 -39.82
C VAL A 254 43.16 -35.88 -39.02
N GLU A 255 42.18 -35.28 -39.70
CA GLU A 255 41.16 -34.47 -39.04
C GLU A 255 40.19 -35.32 -38.20
N TYR A 256 39.83 -36.50 -38.71
CA TYR A 256 39.02 -37.47 -37.98
C TYR A 256 39.70 -37.94 -36.69
N GLN A 257 40.98 -38.33 -36.75
CA GLN A 257 41.71 -38.79 -35.57
C GLN A 257 42.05 -37.65 -34.60
N ALA A 258 42.15 -36.40 -35.07
CA ALA A 258 42.33 -35.21 -34.23
C ALA A 258 41.05 -34.80 -33.47
N GLY A 259 39.89 -35.38 -33.80
CA GLY A 259 38.60 -35.02 -33.20
C GLY A 259 37.99 -33.72 -33.73
N ASP A 260 38.51 -33.16 -34.83
CA ASP A 260 37.96 -31.98 -35.48
C ASP A 260 36.87 -32.40 -36.49
N LEU A 261 35.68 -32.68 -35.96
CA LEU A 261 34.57 -33.26 -36.73
C LEU A 261 34.17 -32.39 -37.93
N GLN A 262 34.31 -31.08 -37.82
CA GLN A 262 33.92 -30.14 -38.86
C GLN A 262 34.98 -30.04 -39.96
N ALA A 263 36.26 -30.05 -39.61
CA ALA A 263 37.35 -30.14 -40.58
C ALA A 263 37.34 -31.49 -41.32
N ALA A 264 37.01 -32.59 -40.64
CA ALA A 264 36.89 -33.92 -41.23
C ALA A 264 35.74 -34.00 -42.26
N LEU A 265 34.57 -33.41 -41.96
CA LEU A 265 33.45 -33.32 -42.90
C LEU A 265 33.77 -32.46 -44.13
N LEU A 266 34.49 -31.36 -43.95
CA LEU A 266 34.95 -30.52 -45.08
C LEU A 266 35.92 -31.28 -46.00
N ALA A 267 36.87 -32.01 -45.42
CA ALA A 267 37.81 -32.85 -46.17
C ALA A 267 37.08 -34.01 -46.90
N LEU A 268 36.07 -34.62 -46.27
CA LEU A 268 35.23 -35.63 -46.91
C LEU A 268 34.42 -35.06 -48.08
N GLY A 269 33.92 -33.83 -47.96
CA GLY A 269 33.25 -33.14 -49.08
C GLY A 269 34.17 -32.96 -50.29
N ALA A 270 35.42 -32.56 -50.06
CA ALA A 270 36.42 -32.47 -51.12
C ALA A 270 36.74 -33.84 -51.74
N LEU A 271 36.82 -34.90 -50.92
CA LEU A 271 37.04 -36.27 -51.40
C LEU A 271 35.87 -36.77 -52.27
N HIS A 272 34.62 -36.55 -51.85
CA HIS A 272 33.42 -36.91 -52.61
C HIS A 272 33.26 -36.16 -53.94
N SER A 273 33.90 -34.99 -54.08
CA SER A 273 33.95 -34.28 -55.37
C SER A 273 34.80 -34.99 -56.43
N THR A 274 35.56 -36.03 -56.05
CA THR A 274 36.36 -36.85 -56.95
C THR A 274 35.67 -38.17 -57.30
N THR A 275 36.05 -38.81 -58.40
CA THR A 275 35.54 -40.15 -58.75
C THR A 275 36.24 -41.22 -57.91
N LEU A 276 35.54 -41.71 -56.87
CA LEU A 276 36.01 -42.78 -55.99
C LEU A 276 35.77 -44.17 -56.60
N THR A 277 36.71 -45.08 -56.36
CA THR A 277 36.55 -46.52 -56.59
C THR A 277 35.70 -47.16 -55.50
N GLY A 278 35.19 -48.39 -55.71
CA GLY A 278 34.34 -49.09 -54.74
C GLY A 278 34.91 -49.15 -53.31
N PRO A 279 36.17 -49.59 -53.12
CA PRO A 279 36.81 -49.61 -51.79
C PRO A 279 37.00 -48.22 -51.17
N GLU A 280 37.37 -47.22 -51.98
CA GLU A 280 37.51 -45.83 -51.53
C GLU A 280 36.14 -45.27 -51.07
N GLN A 281 35.08 -45.54 -51.81
CA GLN A 281 33.73 -45.10 -51.48
C GLN A 281 33.23 -45.74 -50.17
N GLN A 282 33.56 -47.01 -49.92
CA GLN A 282 33.23 -47.69 -48.65
C GLN A 282 33.94 -47.04 -47.46
N ALA A 283 35.24 -46.77 -47.60
CA ALA A 283 36.03 -46.13 -46.54
C ALA A 283 35.52 -44.72 -46.22
N ALA A 284 35.15 -43.93 -47.24
CA ALA A 284 34.60 -42.59 -47.05
C ALA A 284 33.24 -42.61 -46.32
N LEU A 285 32.32 -43.49 -46.72
CA LEU A 285 30.98 -43.61 -46.10
C LEU A 285 31.03 -44.05 -44.64
N LEU A 286 31.97 -44.95 -44.28
CA LEU A 286 32.15 -45.38 -42.90
C LEU A 286 32.59 -44.21 -41.99
N ILE A 287 33.57 -43.43 -42.44
CA ILE A 287 34.06 -42.28 -41.68
C ILE A 287 32.97 -41.21 -41.57
N GLU A 288 32.22 -40.96 -42.65
CA GLU A 288 31.13 -39.99 -42.66
C GLU A 288 29.98 -40.37 -41.71
N ALA A 289 29.55 -41.63 -41.72
CA ALA A 289 28.50 -42.11 -40.82
C ALA A 289 28.87 -41.93 -39.34
N ASP A 290 30.11 -42.24 -38.98
CA ASP A 290 30.60 -42.07 -37.61
C ASP A 290 30.65 -40.58 -37.20
N LEU A 291 31.10 -39.70 -38.10
CA LEU A 291 31.10 -38.25 -37.86
C LEU A 291 29.69 -37.70 -37.58
N HIS A 292 28.69 -38.09 -38.38
CA HIS A 292 27.30 -37.67 -38.15
C HIS A 292 26.73 -38.21 -36.83
N ALA A 293 27.09 -39.44 -36.45
CA ALA A 293 26.70 -40.01 -35.17
C ALA A 293 27.32 -39.25 -33.97
N GLN A 294 28.60 -38.86 -34.06
CA GLN A 294 29.27 -38.06 -33.04
C GLN A 294 28.67 -36.64 -32.92
N LEU A 295 28.13 -36.09 -34.01
CA LEU A 295 27.42 -34.81 -34.03
C LEU A 295 25.95 -34.89 -33.61
N GLY A 296 25.45 -36.08 -33.23
CA GLY A 296 24.06 -36.29 -32.83
C GLY A 296 23.05 -36.30 -33.98
N ARG A 297 23.51 -36.38 -35.24
CA ARG A 297 22.68 -36.43 -36.45
C ARG A 297 22.42 -37.87 -36.87
N TYR A 298 21.66 -38.57 -36.03
CA TYR A 298 21.50 -40.03 -36.15
C TYR A 298 20.76 -40.49 -37.42
N GLU A 299 19.82 -39.69 -37.93
CA GLU A 299 19.07 -40.01 -39.16
C GLU A 299 19.99 -40.02 -40.40
N GLU A 300 20.91 -39.05 -40.47
CA GLU A 300 21.92 -38.93 -41.53
C GLU A 300 22.94 -40.08 -41.44
N ALA A 301 23.40 -40.40 -40.22
CA ALA A 301 24.31 -41.53 -39.98
C ALA A 301 23.67 -42.87 -40.39
N TYR A 302 22.39 -43.08 -40.09
CA TYR A 302 21.67 -44.30 -40.43
C TYR A 302 21.54 -44.47 -41.96
N THR A 303 21.19 -43.40 -42.66
CA THR A 303 21.06 -43.38 -44.12
C THR A 303 22.39 -43.71 -44.81
N LEU A 304 23.52 -43.22 -44.28
CA LEU A 304 24.86 -43.48 -44.80
C LEU A 304 25.28 -44.95 -44.58
N ILE A 305 24.92 -45.54 -43.44
CA ILE A 305 25.16 -46.96 -43.16
C ILE A 305 24.31 -47.86 -44.06
N GLU A 306 23.04 -47.50 -44.33
CA GLU A 306 22.21 -48.23 -45.30
C GLU A 306 22.79 -48.18 -46.71
N ARG A 307 23.30 -47.00 -47.12
CA ARG A 307 23.97 -46.83 -48.41
C ARG A 307 25.26 -47.65 -48.51
N LEU A 308 26.04 -47.70 -47.43
CA LEU A 308 27.19 -48.58 -47.31
C LEU A 308 26.78 -50.05 -47.42
N ALA A 309 25.68 -50.46 -46.76
CA ALA A 309 25.19 -51.82 -46.80
C ALA A 309 24.78 -52.26 -48.22
N GLU A 310 24.22 -51.34 -49.03
CA GLU A 310 23.89 -51.62 -50.44
C GLU A 310 25.14 -51.71 -51.32
N LEU A 311 26.14 -50.84 -51.11
CA LEU A 311 27.44 -50.89 -51.81
C LEU A 311 28.27 -52.13 -51.45
N THR A 312 28.10 -52.65 -50.23
CA THR A 312 28.89 -53.78 -49.70
C THR A 312 28.27 -55.15 -50.00
N LYS A 313 27.09 -55.23 -50.63
CA LYS A 313 26.51 -56.49 -51.16
C LYS A 313 27.46 -57.27 -52.09
N GLN A 314 28.55 -56.65 -52.55
CA GLN A 314 29.60 -57.28 -53.34
C GLN A 314 30.71 -57.95 -52.50
N LEU A 315 30.68 -57.90 -51.15
CA LEU A 315 31.59 -58.60 -50.22
C LEU A 315 30.87 -59.22 -48.99
N ASN A 316 31.54 -60.16 -48.31
CA ASN A 316 30.99 -61.25 -47.48
C ASN A 316 30.14 -60.84 -46.23
N THR A 317 28.90 -61.34 -46.14
CA THR A 317 27.79 -60.95 -45.24
C THR A 317 28.06 -61.01 -43.72
N ARG A 318 29.03 -61.81 -43.25
CA ARG A 318 29.22 -62.10 -41.81
C ARG A 318 29.91 -60.99 -41.01
N GLU A 319 30.80 -60.21 -41.63
CA GLU A 319 31.53 -59.14 -40.93
C GLU A 319 30.61 -57.94 -40.68
N ARG A 320 29.72 -57.65 -41.63
CA ARG A 320 28.67 -56.62 -41.55
C ARG A 320 27.75 -56.82 -40.34
N ASP A 321 27.24 -58.03 -40.18
CA ASP A 321 26.25 -58.33 -39.13
C ASP A 321 26.87 -58.20 -37.71
N ARG A 322 28.18 -58.42 -37.57
CA ARG A 322 28.90 -58.25 -36.31
C ARG A 322 29.07 -56.78 -35.91
N GLN A 323 29.38 -55.90 -36.85
CA GLN A 323 29.56 -54.46 -36.57
C GLN A 323 28.24 -53.76 -36.25
N LEU A 324 27.16 -54.13 -36.94
CA LEU A 324 25.81 -53.62 -36.64
C LEU A 324 25.35 -54.00 -35.23
N ALA A 325 25.57 -55.25 -34.81
CA ALA A 325 25.19 -55.70 -33.47
C ALA A 325 25.93 -54.94 -32.35
N GLN A 326 27.21 -54.62 -32.54
CA GLN A 326 28.00 -53.88 -31.54
C GLN A 326 27.59 -52.42 -31.39
N LEU A 327 27.13 -51.78 -32.48
CA LEU A 327 26.61 -50.42 -32.43
C LEU A 327 25.22 -50.39 -31.79
N ASP A 328 24.33 -51.29 -32.20
CA ASP A 328 22.96 -51.35 -31.67
C ASP A 328 22.94 -51.57 -30.15
N GLU A 329 23.81 -52.46 -29.64
CA GLU A 329 23.96 -52.66 -28.18
C GLU A 329 24.39 -51.38 -27.43
N LYS A 330 25.33 -50.60 -27.99
CA LYS A 330 25.76 -49.33 -27.38
C LYS A 330 24.64 -48.29 -27.40
N TYR A 331 23.85 -48.21 -28.47
CA TYR A 331 22.74 -47.26 -28.59
C TYR A 331 21.60 -47.59 -27.63
N GLN A 332 21.25 -48.86 -27.44
CA GLN A 332 20.19 -49.26 -26.50
C GLN A 332 20.53 -48.88 -25.06
N VAL A 333 21.79 -49.03 -24.64
CA VAL A 333 22.24 -48.62 -23.31
C VAL A 333 22.10 -47.11 -23.10
N GLU A 334 22.39 -46.30 -24.12
CA GLU A 334 22.29 -44.84 -24.03
C GLU A 334 20.85 -44.34 -24.00
N ILE A 335 19.94 -45.00 -24.73
CA ILE A 335 18.49 -44.73 -24.66
C ILE A 335 17.96 -45.04 -23.26
N MET A 336 18.30 -46.21 -22.69
CA MET A 336 17.88 -46.56 -21.33
C MET A 336 18.39 -45.57 -20.27
N ARG A 337 19.62 -45.06 -20.42
CA ARG A 337 20.17 -44.03 -19.54
C ARG A 337 19.41 -42.71 -19.65
N ARG A 338 19.07 -42.27 -20.86
CA ARG A 338 18.27 -41.06 -21.09
C ARG A 338 16.87 -41.19 -20.54
N ASP A 339 16.21 -42.32 -20.76
CA ASP A 339 14.86 -42.56 -20.24
C ASP A 339 14.86 -42.56 -18.70
N ALA A 340 15.86 -43.18 -18.07
CA ALA A 340 16.03 -43.13 -16.62
C ALA A 340 16.22 -41.68 -16.11
N ALA A 341 17.04 -40.88 -16.79
CA ALA A 341 17.25 -39.47 -16.44
C ALA A 341 15.97 -38.63 -16.58
N VAL A 342 15.19 -38.84 -17.65
CA VAL A 342 13.90 -38.16 -17.85
C VAL A 342 12.90 -38.54 -16.75
N GLN A 343 12.83 -39.82 -16.36
CA GLN A 343 11.95 -40.25 -15.27
C GLN A 343 12.38 -39.62 -13.92
N GLN A 344 13.68 -39.51 -13.66
CA GLN A 344 14.18 -38.84 -12.46
C GLN A 344 13.79 -37.36 -12.44
N LEU A 345 13.97 -36.63 -13.55
CA LEU A 345 13.59 -35.22 -13.65
C LEU A 345 12.08 -35.01 -13.48
N LYS A 346 11.24 -35.91 -14.02
CA LYS A 346 9.78 -35.88 -13.81
C LYS A 346 9.42 -36.09 -12.34
N ALA A 347 10.06 -37.03 -11.67
CA ALA A 347 9.84 -37.28 -10.24
C ALA A 347 10.27 -36.06 -9.38
N GLU A 348 11.39 -35.41 -9.72
CA GLU A 348 11.84 -34.20 -9.05
C GLU A 348 10.89 -33.02 -9.29
N ALA A 349 10.40 -32.84 -10.51
CA ALA A 349 9.42 -31.80 -10.84
C ALA A 349 8.10 -31.99 -10.06
N ALA A 350 7.57 -33.22 -10.02
CA ALA A 350 6.36 -33.52 -9.26
C ALA A 350 6.53 -33.28 -7.75
N ARG A 351 7.72 -33.58 -7.19
CA ARG A 351 8.03 -33.26 -5.78
C ARG A 351 8.05 -31.75 -5.54
N ARG A 352 8.69 -30.97 -6.41
CA ARG A 352 8.73 -29.50 -6.31
C ARG A 352 7.34 -28.88 -6.42
N GLU A 353 6.49 -29.38 -7.31
CA GLU A 353 5.11 -28.92 -7.45
C GLU A 353 4.29 -29.18 -6.18
N ALA A 354 4.39 -30.39 -5.61
CA ALA A 354 3.74 -30.72 -4.34
C ALA A 354 4.28 -29.89 -3.16
N GLU A 355 5.58 -29.61 -3.12
CA GLU A 355 6.19 -28.72 -2.11
C GLU A 355 5.67 -27.28 -2.24
N MET A 356 5.57 -26.74 -3.46
CA MET A 356 5.01 -25.40 -3.68
C MET A 356 3.53 -25.32 -3.29
N GLU A 357 2.71 -26.30 -3.69
CA GLU A 357 1.30 -26.35 -3.27
C GLU A 357 1.15 -26.42 -1.75
N HIS A 358 2.03 -27.17 -1.07
CA HIS A 358 2.02 -27.23 0.39
C HIS A 358 2.40 -25.88 1.01
N LEU A 359 3.45 -25.22 0.51
CA LEU A 359 3.87 -23.90 0.95
C LEU A 359 2.77 -22.85 0.74
N GLU A 360 2.14 -22.81 -0.44
CA GLU A 360 1.03 -21.90 -0.73
C GLU A 360 -0.15 -22.11 0.23
N LYS A 361 -0.51 -23.37 0.53
CA LYS A 361 -1.56 -23.67 1.52
C LYS A 361 -1.18 -23.18 2.92
N VAL A 362 0.07 -23.37 3.33
CA VAL A 362 0.55 -22.89 4.64
C VAL A 362 0.55 -21.36 4.72
N GLU A 363 0.95 -20.66 3.66
CA GLU A 363 0.89 -19.20 3.61
C GLU A 363 -0.54 -18.68 3.63
N LEU A 364 -1.44 -19.29 2.86
CA LEU A 364 -2.86 -18.94 2.85
C LEU A 364 -3.51 -19.15 4.23
N GLN A 365 -3.18 -20.25 4.90
CA GLN A 365 -3.65 -20.54 6.26
C GLN A 365 -3.19 -19.45 7.26
N ARG A 366 -1.91 -19.07 7.22
CA ARG A 366 -1.37 -17.99 8.07
C ARG A 366 -2.02 -16.64 7.79
N ALA A 367 -2.29 -16.34 6.51
CA ALA A 367 -2.99 -15.12 6.12
C ALA A 367 -4.44 -15.12 6.63
N LEU A 368 -5.15 -16.25 6.56
CA LEU A 368 -6.49 -16.41 7.11
C LEU A 368 -6.53 -16.20 8.62
N GLU A 369 -5.61 -16.81 9.36
CA GLU A 369 -5.49 -16.65 10.82
C GLU A 369 -5.22 -15.19 11.20
N SER A 370 -4.28 -14.53 10.50
CA SER A 370 -3.96 -13.11 10.72
C SER A 370 -5.16 -12.21 10.42
N ASN A 371 -5.88 -12.46 9.33
CA ASN A 371 -7.08 -11.70 8.96
C ASN A 371 -8.21 -11.89 9.97
N ALA A 372 -8.40 -13.11 10.51
CA ALA A 372 -9.40 -13.35 11.55
C ALA A 372 -9.12 -12.50 12.80
N ILE A 373 -7.86 -12.44 13.25
CA ILE A 373 -7.43 -11.58 14.37
C ILE A 373 -7.73 -10.10 14.06
N LEU A 374 -7.38 -9.65 12.85
CA LEU A 374 -7.59 -8.26 12.46
C LEU A 374 -9.08 -7.88 12.40
N ILE A 375 -9.94 -8.76 11.87
CA ILE A 375 -11.40 -8.58 11.86
C ILE A 375 -11.95 -8.48 13.28
N HIS A 376 -11.48 -9.33 14.20
CA HIS A 376 -11.89 -9.25 15.60
C HIS A 376 -11.49 -7.91 16.24
N LEU A 377 -10.24 -7.47 16.05
CA LEU A 377 -9.77 -6.18 16.56
C LEU A 377 -10.55 -4.99 16.00
N LEU A 378 -10.88 -5.01 14.70
CA LEU A 378 -11.66 -3.96 14.05
C LEU A 378 -13.11 -3.91 14.58
N ARG A 379 -13.78 -5.07 14.71
CA ARG A 379 -15.13 -5.14 15.28
C ARG A 379 -15.15 -4.60 16.71
N ASP A 380 -14.17 -5.00 17.49
CA ASP A 380 -14.00 -4.55 18.87
C ASP A 380 -13.81 -3.03 18.97
N SER A 381 -12.92 -2.47 18.14
CA SER A 381 -12.70 -1.03 18.07
C SER A 381 -13.95 -0.29 17.59
N HIS A 382 -14.69 -0.85 16.64
CA HIS A 382 -15.92 -0.25 16.13
C HIS A 382 -16.99 -0.15 17.22
N LEU A 383 -17.21 -1.24 17.98
CA LEU A 383 -18.20 -1.28 19.06
C LEU A 383 -17.89 -0.26 20.18
N VAL A 384 -16.61 -0.05 20.49
CA VAL A 384 -16.18 1.00 21.44
C VAL A 384 -16.55 2.39 20.91
N SER A 385 -16.18 2.69 19.67
CA SER A 385 -16.47 3.98 19.05
C SER A 385 -17.97 4.25 18.98
N GLU A 386 -18.77 3.25 18.59
CA GLU A 386 -20.23 3.35 18.56
C GLU A 386 -20.81 3.61 19.95
N THR A 387 -20.30 2.94 20.99
CA THR A 387 -20.74 3.15 22.38
C THR A 387 -20.46 4.58 22.85
N LEU A 388 -19.24 5.09 22.62
CA LEU A 388 -18.87 6.45 23.03
C LEU A 388 -19.65 7.52 22.27
N LEU A 389 -19.87 7.32 20.97
CA LEU A 389 -20.74 8.17 20.17
C LEU A 389 -22.17 8.16 20.70
N GLY A 390 -22.71 6.98 21.03
CA GLY A 390 -24.04 6.86 21.64
C GLY A 390 -24.15 7.61 22.96
N VAL A 391 -23.17 7.46 23.86
CA VAL A 391 -23.13 8.20 25.14
C VAL A 391 -23.08 9.71 24.89
N SER A 392 -22.26 10.17 23.94
CA SER A 392 -22.19 11.60 23.57
C SER A 392 -23.48 12.12 22.92
N GLN A 393 -24.23 11.29 22.21
CA GLN A 393 -25.51 11.68 21.62
C GLN A 393 -26.59 11.83 22.69
N LEU A 394 -26.57 11.01 23.74
CA LEU A 394 -27.51 11.13 24.86
C LEU A 394 -27.43 12.51 25.52
N THR A 395 -26.25 13.13 25.59
CA THR A 395 -26.09 14.46 26.20
C THR A 395 -26.71 15.60 25.37
N GLN A 396 -27.14 15.33 24.14
CA GLN A 396 -27.86 16.29 23.30
C GLN A 396 -29.38 16.20 23.48
N LEU A 397 -29.87 15.17 24.17
CA LEU A 397 -31.27 14.99 24.49
C LEU A 397 -31.60 15.73 25.80
N ASP A 398 -32.82 16.26 25.91
CA ASP A 398 -33.32 16.90 27.13
C ASP A 398 -33.82 15.85 28.13
N LEU A 399 -32.91 14.95 28.55
CA LEU A 399 -33.17 13.91 29.54
C LEU A 399 -32.80 14.42 30.93
N ASP A 400 -33.55 14.01 31.95
CA ASP A 400 -33.13 14.24 33.32
C ASP A 400 -31.84 13.43 33.64
N PRO A 401 -31.07 13.83 34.68
CA PRO A 401 -29.81 13.16 35.00
C PRO A 401 -29.92 11.66 35.28
N VAL A 402 -31.06 11.18 35.80
CA VAL A 402 -31.29 9.76 36.12
C VAL A 402 -31.47 8.97 34.83
N ASP A 403 -32.30 9.47 33.91
CA ASP A 403 -32.53 8.83 32.62
C ASP A 403 -31.27 8.86 31.74
N LEU A 404 -30.54 9.98 31.74
CA LEU A 404 -29.27 10.09 31.03
C LEU A 404 -28.26 9.02 31.52
N ALA A 405 -28.11 8.89 32.84
CA ALA A 405 -27.24 7.88 33.46
C ALA A 405 -27.68 6.45 33.14
N ARG A 406 -28.99 6.17 33.19
CA ARG A 406 -29.58 4.85 32.89
C ARG A 406 -29.28 4.40 31.45
N HIS A 407 -29.48 5.30 30.48
CA HIS A 407 -29.22 5.02 29.08
C HIS A 407 -27.71 4.83 28.82
N ALA A 408 -26.87 5.66 29.43
CA ALA A 408 -25.42 5.54 29.30
C ALA A 408 -24.90 4.21 29.87
N LEU A 409 -25.40 3.77 31.04
CA LEU A 409 -25.07 2.47 31.63
C LEU A 409 -25.45 1.31 30.69
N THR A 410 -26.61 1.41 30.03
CA THR A 410 -27.09 0.38 29.10
C THR A 410 -26.23 0.30 27.83
N LEU A 411 -25.62 1.41 27.39
CA LEU A 411 -24.72 1.41 26.25
C LEU A 411 -23.36 0.80 26.63
N VAL A 412 -22.79 1.18 27.77
CA VAL A 412 -21.46 0.69 28.17
C VAL A 412 -21.41 -0.80 28.52
N THR A 413 -22.53 -1.41 28.94
CA THR A 413 -22.61 -2.86 29.19
C THR A 413 -22.39 -3.71 27.94
N ARG A 414 -22.45 -3.14 26.74
CA ARG A 414 -22.14 -3.84 25.47
C ARG A 414 -20.65 -4.07 25.26
N VAL A 415 -19.81 -3.24 25.85
CA VAL A 415 -18.34 -3.21 25.64
C VAL A 415 -17.54 -3.51 26.90
N VAL A 416 -18.22 -3.54 28.05
CA VAL A 416 -17.62 -3.75 29.36
C VAL A 416 -18.16 -5.04 29.95
N ASP A 417 -17.25 -5.90 30.40
CA ASP A 417 -17.59 -7.17 31.05
C ASP A 417 -18.02 -6.93 32.50
N ALA A 418 -19.21 -6.38 32.72
CA ALA A 418 -19.83 -6.25 34.04
C ALA A 418 -20.98 -7.26 34.19
N ASP A 419 -21.29 -7.69 35.41
CA ASP A 419 -22.44 -8.56 35.68
C ASP A 419 -23.61 -7.78 36.29
N TRP A 420 -23.31 -6.65 36.91
CA TRP A 420 -24.28 -5.80 37.56
C TRP A 420 -23.91 -4.33 37.39
N CYS A 421 -24.90 -3.48 37.12
CA CYS A 421 -24.74 -2.04 37.00
C CYS A 421 -25.88 -1.32 37.74
N ALA A 422 -25.53 -0.28 38.48
CA ALA A 422 -26.49 0.53 39.22
C ALA A 422 -26.18 2.02 39.15
N LEU A 423 -27.20 2.83 39.37
CA LEU A 423 -27.09 4.26 39.61
C LEU A 423 -27.28 4.52 41.10
N ALA A 424 -26.33 5.24 41.70
CA ALA A 424 -26.43 5.75 43.06
C ALA A 424 -26.67 7.27 43.04
N CYS A 425 -27.64 7.74 43.83
CA CYS A 425 -28.01 9.13 43.99
C CYS A 425 -27.86 9.54 45.44
N ARG A 426 -27.07 10.58 45.73
CA ARG A 426 -26.83 11.08 47.09
C ARG A 426 -27.41 12.48 47.27
N LYS A 427 -28.33 12.64 48.23
CA LYS A 427 -28.95 13.92 48.60
C LYS A 427 -28.97 14.11 50.12
N GLY A 428 -28.33 15.16 50.63
CA GLY A 428 -28.39 15.52 52.06
C GLY A 428 -27.97 14.40 53.04
N GLY A 429 -27.00 13.57 52.65
CA GLY A 429 -26.54 12.42 53.45
C GLY A 429 -27.34 11.12 53.25
N GLN A 430 -28.51 11.17 52.60
CA GLN A 430 -29.22 9.97 52.15
C GLN A 430 -28.70 9.52 50.79
N VAL A 431 -28.47 8.22 50.64
CA VAL A 431 -28.10 7.60 49.36
C VAL A 431 -29.20 6.62 48.96
N THR A 432 -29.73 6.78 47.75
CA THR A 432 -30.58 5.79 47.09
C THR A 432 -29.79 5.12 45.97
N PHE A 433 -30.12 3.88 45.65
CA PHE A 433 -29.54 3.19 44.50
C PHE A 433 -30.63 2.45 43.73
N GLU A 434 -30.43 2.33 42.42
CA GLU A 434 -31.31 1.61 41.54
C GLU A 434 -30.46 0.72 40.62
N THR A 435 -30.81 -0.57 40.53
CA THR A 435 -30.19 -1.46 39.56
C THR A 435 -30.70 -1.12 38.17
N VAL A 436 -29.79 -0.72 37.30
CA VAL A 436 -30.11 -0.36 35.91
C VAL A 436 -30.00 -1.57 35.01
N TRP A 437 -29.00 -2.42 35.22
CA TRP A 437 -28.74 -3.58 34.38
C TRP A 437 -28.10 -4.72 35.17
N ALA A 438 -28.40 -5.96 34.80
CA ALA A 438 -27.78 -7.16 35.34
C ALA A 438 -27.72 -8.23 34.25
N ARG A 439 -26.64 -9.02 34.22
CA ARG A 439 -26.40 -10.07 33.22
C ARG A 439 -27.37 -11.24 33.36
N THR A 440 -27.66 -11.63 34.59
CA THR A 440 -28.53 -12.76 34.94
C THR A 440 -29.49 -12.36 36.05
N GLU A 441 -30.52 -13.17 36.31
CA GLU A 441 -31.41 -12.97 37.47
C GLU A 441 -30.64 -13.09 38.79
N ASP A 442 -29.66 -13.99 38.89
CA ASP A 442 -28.77 -14.09 40.06
C ASP A 442 -27.95 -12.80 40.26
N SER A 443 -27.44 -12.23 39.17
CA SER A 443 -26.71 -10.95 39.23
C SER A 443 -27.63 -9.79 39.63
N ARG A 444 -28.93 -9.90 39.33
CA ARG A 444 -29.93 -8.91 39.77
C ARG A 444 -30.25 -9.09 41.26
N ALA A 445 -30.23 -10.31 41.78
CA ALA A 445 -30.42 -10.60 43.21
C ALA A 445 -29.33 -9.96 44.09
N PHE A 446 -28.14 -9.66 43.54
CA PHE A 446 -27.12 -8.86 44.22
C PHE A 446 -27.66 -7.52 44.76
N ALA A 447 -28.65 -6.92 44.10
CA ALA A 447 -29.29 -5.69 44.55
C ALA A 447 -30.06 -5.83 45.89
N SER A 448 -30.37 -7.06 46.30
CA SER A 448 -31.12 -7.39 47.51
C SER A 448 -30.25 -7.71 48.73
N VAL A 449 -28.92 -7.64 48.58
CA VAL A 449 -27.97 -7.85 49.68
C VAL A 449 -28.25 -6.83 50.78
N THR A 450 -28.64 -7.33 51.96
CA THR A 450 -28.93 -6.52 53.14
C THR A 450 -27.63 -6.28 53.91
N LEU A 451 -27.35 -5.03 54.26
CA LEU A 451 -26.16 -4.69 55.03
C LEU A 451 -26.53 -4.19 56.43
N PRO A 452 -25.60 -4.25 57.40
CA PRO A 452 -25.85 -3.79 58.77
C PRO A 452 -26.26 -2.31 58.81
N GLU A 453 -27.15 -1.94 59.73
CA GLU A 453 -27.81 -0.61 59.86
C GLU A 453 -26.87 0.61 60.08
N SER A 454 -25.55 0.45 59.91
CA SER A 454 -24.57 1.55 59.95
C SER A 454 -23.62 1.62 58.74
N ARG A 455 -23.76 0.74 57.75
CA ARG A 455 -23.03 0.79 56.47
C ARG A 455 -23.89 0.20 55.36
N GLY A 456 -24.48 1.01 54.50
CA GLY A 456 -25.08 0.46 53.28
C GLY A 456 -24.03 0.25 52.18
N VAL A 457 -24.44 -0.43 51.09
CA VAL A 457 -23.57 -0.94 50.00
C VAL A 457 -22.78 0.20 49.39
N HIS A 458 -23.40 1.38 49.47
CA HIS A 458 -22.96 2.66 49.02
C HIS A 458 -21.70 3.19 49.73
N GLU A 459 -21.53 3.09 51.05
CA GLU A 459 -20.31 3.60 51.70
C GLU A 459 -19.08 2.73 51.37
N ALA A 460 -19.31 1.43 51.16
CA ALA A 460 -18.26 0.48 50.87
C ALA A 460 -17.82 0.44 49.40
N LEU A 461 -18.66 0.93 48.47
CA LEU A 461 -18.34 1.04 47.03
C LEU A 461 -17.96 2.46 46.58
N LEU A 462 -18.42 3.50 47.29
CA LEU A 462 -18.12 4.91 46.99
C LEU A 462 -16.81 5.41 47.64
N HIS A 463 -15.84 4.52 47.89
CA HIS A 463 -14.60 4.75 48.66
C HIS A 463 -14.17 6.23 48.82
N SER A 464 -14.27 6.78 50.04
CA SER A 464 -13.69 8.05 50.50
C SER A 464 -14.11 9.34 49.76
N PRO A 465 -14.28 10.49 50.44
CA PRO A 465 -14.56 11.78 49.80
C PRO A 465 -13.55 12.23 48.73
N ALA A 466 -12.37 11.59 48.63
CA ALA A 466 -11.37 11.85 47.59
C ALA A 466 -11.71 11.26 46.20
N SER A 467 -12.69 10.35 46.08
CA SER A 467 -13.08 9.69 44.81
C SER A 467 -14.17 10.43 44.02
N GLN A 468 -14.55 11.64 44.43
CA GLN A 468 -15.71 12.33 43.84
C GLN A 468 -15.47 12.86 42.43
N ASP A 469 -14.20 13.02 42.03
CA ASP A 469 -13.85 13.66 40.77
C ASP A 469 -13.23 12.73 39.71
N GLU A 470 -12.83 11.51 40.07
CA GLU A 470 -12.23 10.58 39.12
C GLU A 470 -12.83 9.17 39.20
N PRO A 471 -12.98 8.48 38.06
CA PRO A 471 -13.30 7.06 37.99
C PRO A 471 -12.34 6.20 38.82
N THR A 472 -12.89 5.32 39.66
CA THR A 472 -12.11 4.36 40.44
C THR A 472 -12.40 2.93 39.98
N PHE A 473 -11.37 2.09 39.98
CA PHE A 473 -11.43 0.72 39.49
C PHE A 473 -10.70 -0.24 40.44
N ALA A 474 -11.44 -1.16 41.05
CA ALA A 474 -10.91 -2.26 41.84
C ALA A 474 -11.15 -3.58 41.10
N SER A 475 -10.07 -4.26 40.70
CA SER A 475 -10.15 -5.58 40.05
C SER A 475 -10.15 -6.75 41.03
N SER A 476 -9.85 -6.47 42.30
CA SER A 476 -9.99 -7.39 43.43
C SER A 476 -10.53 -6.58 44.60
N TYR A 477 -11.82 -6.69 44.86
CA TYR A 477 -12.55 -5.91 45.87
C TYR A 477 -12.09 -6.27 47.28
N GLU A 478 -11.91 -7.56 47.56
CA GLU A 478 -11.43 -8.09 48.85
C GLU A 478 -10.04 -7.54 49.24
N ARG A 479 -9.15 -7.33 48.27
CA ARG A 479 -7.80 -6.79 48.51
C ARG A 479 -7.77 -5.27 48.77
N GLY A 480 -8.90 -4.59 48.66
CA GLY A 480 -9.04 -3.17 48.97
C GLY A 480 -8.98 -2.88 50.48
N THR A 481 -8.52 -1.68 50.84
CA THR A 481 -8.32 -1.26 52.25
C THR A 481 -9.61 -1.11 53.06
N THR A 482 -10.77 -1.09 52.41
CA THR A 482 -12.09 -0.88 53.00
C THR A 482 -13.14 -1.71 52.26
N HIS A 483 -13.04 -3.04 52.33
CA HIS A 483 -14.04 -3.94 51.73
C HIS A 483 -15.18 -4.28 52.69
N CYS A 484 -16.35 -4.62 52.12
CA CYS A 484 -17.52 -5.12 52.85
C CYS A 484 -17.61 -6.65 52.70
N PRO A 485 -17.48 -7.43 53.78
CA PRO A 485 -17.54 -8.90 53.73
C PRO A 485 -18.82 -9.43 53.07
N GLU A 486 -19.97 -8.82 53.36
CA GLU A 486 -21.28 -9.24 52.83
C GLU A 486 -21.38 -9.09 51.31
N LEU A 487 -20.66 -8.12 50.72
CA LEU A 487 -20.59 -7.95 49.26
C LEU A 487 -19.68 -9.00 48.62
N VAL A 488 -18.58 -9.35 49.29
CA VAL A 488 -17.68 -10.44 48.86
C VAL A 488 -18.41 -11.77 48.94
N ASP A 489 -19.17 -12.02 50.01
CA ASP A 489 -20.01 -13.21 50.20
C ASP A 489 -21.13 -13.30 49.16
N ALA A 490 -21.69 -12.16 48.75
CA ALA A 490 -22.63 -12.05 47.63
C ALA A 490 -21.95 -12.20 46.25
N GLY A 491 -20.63 -12.42 46.23
CA GLY A 491 -19.85 -12.76 45.05
C GLY A 491 -19.15 -11.58 44.38
N LEU A 492 -19.14 -10.37 44.94
CA LEU A 492 -18.47 -9.21 44.33
C LEU A 492 -16.94 -9.37 44.37
N SER A 493 -16.34 -9.48 43.19
CA SER A 493 -14.88 -9.60 43.02
C SER A 493 -14.23 -8.35 42.46
N GLY A 494 -14.95 -7.59 41.64
CA GLY A 494 -14.44 -6.33 41.09
C GLY A 494 -15.51 -5.26 41.05
N CYS A 495 -15.11 -4.00 41.23
CA CYS A 495 -16.02 -2.87 41.11
C CYS A 495 -15.38 -1.68 40.39
N ALA A 496 -16.21 -0.89 39.72
CA ALA A 496 -15.86 0.42 39.21
C ALA A 496 -16.90 1.44 39.65
N SER A 497 -16.43 2.60 40.10
CA SER A 497 -17.28 3.72 40.53
C SER A 497 -16.96 4.93 39.67
N LEU A 498 -17.98 5.46 39.00
CA LEU A 498 -17.87 6.50 37.98
C LEU A 498 -18.70 7.71 38.39
N PRO A 499 -18.07 8.82 38.79
CA PRO A 499 -18.78 10.07 39.04
C PRO A 499 -19.52 10.56 37.79
N ALA A 500 -20.80 10.90 37.92
CA ALA A 500 -21.63 11.41 36.84
C ALA A 500 -22.06 12.89 37.05
N GLY A 501 -21.52 13.55 38.07
CA GLY A 501 -21.77 14.97 38.36
C GLY A 501 -22.79 15.21 39.47
N THR A 502 -23.05 16.48 39.76
CA THR A 502 -24.03 16.92 40.77
C THR A 502 -24.99 17.94 40.16
N ALA A 503 -26.29 17.73 40.34
CA ALA A 503 -27.34 18.66 39.95
C ALA A 503 -28.45 18.70 41.01
N LEU A 504 -29.00 19.88 41.28
CA LEU A 504 -30.07 20.11 42.28
C LEU A 504 -29.78 19.48 43.66
N ASP A 505 -28.54 19.65 44.14
CA ASP A 505 -28.01 19.06 45.39
C ASP A 505 -28.02 17.51 45.45
N VAL A 506 -28.08 16.86 44.29
CA VAL A 506 -27.98 15.40 44.15
C VAL A 506 -26.69 15.04 43.41
N THR A 507 -25.81 14.25 44.03
CA THR A 507 -24.63 13.67 43.37
C THR A 507 -25.00 12.33 42.75
N TYR A 508 -24.67 12.15 41.48
CA TYR A 508 -24.93 10.93 40.72
C TYR A 508 -23.62 10.14 40.53
N VAL A 509 -23.65 8.84 40.80
CA VAL A 509 -22.52 7.93 40.62
C VAL A 509 -22.99 6.64 39.96
N LEU A 510 -22.31 6.22 38.89
CA LEU A 510 -22.55 4.92 38.27
C LEU A 510 -21.66 3.88 38.92
N LEU A 511 -22.25 2.73 39.25
CA LEU A 511 -21.57 1.60 39.84
C LEU A 511 -21.62 0.42 38.87
N LEU A 512 -20.48 -0.21 38.65
CA LEU A 512 -20.37 -1.45 37.90
C LEU A 512 -19.72 -2.50 38.78
N GLY A 513 -20.30 -3.69 38.82
CA GLY A 513 -19.86 -4.83 39.61
C GLY A 513 -19.57 -6.04 38.74
N ARG A 514 -18.50 -6.74 39.09
CA ARG A 514 -18.16 -8.08 38.61
C ARG A 514 -18.36 -9.09 39.72
N LEU A 515 -19.08 -10.16 39.41
CA LEU A 515 -19.41 -11.23 40.32
C LEU A 515 -18.58 -12.49 40.00
N GLY A 516 -18.27 -13.31 41.00
CA GLY A 516 -17.52 -14.56 40.83
C GLY A 516 -16.00 -14.36 40.88
N PRO A 517 -15.21 -14.93 39.94
CA PRO A 517 -13.76 -14.85 40.01
C PRO A 517 -13.24 -13.43 39.75
N ASP A 518 -12.08 -13.11 40.35
CA ASP A 518 -11.34 -11.87 40.08
C ASP A 518 -11.07 -11.71 38.58
N ARG A 519 -11.47 -10.55 38.03
CA ARG A 519 -11.28 -10.19 36.63
C ARG A 519 -10.70 -8.79 36.54
N GLU A 520 -9.61 -8.63 35.78
CA GLU A 520 -8.96 -7.34 35.59
C GLU A 520 -9.79 -6.37 34.74
N TRP A 521 -9.91 -5.13 35.19
CA TRP A 521 -10.47 -4.04 34.37
C TRP A 521 -9.44 -3.69 33.32
N THR A 522 -9.69 -4.10 32.08
CA THR A 522 -8.75 -3.89 30.98
C THR A 522 -8.56 -2.40 30.71
N GLU A 523 -7.41 -2.01 30.17
CA GLU A 523 -7.13 -0.61 29.80
C GLU A 523 -8.15 -0.06 28.78
N ARG A 524 -8.76 -0.92 27.99
CA ARG A 524 -9.86 -0.56 27.09
C ARG A 524 -11.13 -0.21 27.87
N GLU A 525 -11.55 -1.05 28.80
CA GLU A 525 -12.75 -0.82 29.61
C GLU A 525 -12.60 0.43 30.47
N ARG A 526 -11.44 0.60 31.12
CA ARG A 526 -11.11 1.82 31.89
C ARG A 526 -11.27 3.07 31.04
N ARG A 527 -10.74 3.08 29.81
CA ARG A 527 -10.88 4.22 28.90
C ARG A 527 -12.33 4.51 28.53
N VAL A 528 -13.12 3.49 28.21
CA VAL A 528 -14.55 3.68 27.89
C VAL A 528 -15.31 4.23 29.09
N LEU A 529 -15.17 3.59 30.25
CA LEU A 529 -15.88 3.98 31.46
C LEU A 529 -15.47 5.38 31.94
N SER A 530 -14.18 5.73 31.85
CA SER A 530 -13.71 7.08 32.18
C SER A 530 -14.24 8.14 31.20
N ALA A 531 -14.24 7.85 29.89
CA ALA A 531 -14.82 8.76 28.90
C ALA A 531 -16.33 8.95 29.12
N THR A 532 -17.06 7.87 29.44
CA THR A 532 -18.48 7.94 29.81
C THR A 532 -18.69 8.79 31.05
N SER A 533 -17.92 8.55 32.12
CA SER A 533 -17.96 9.35 33.36
C SER A 533 -17.78 10.84 33.10
N HIS A 534 -16.72 11.21 32.37
CA HIS A 534 -16.44 12.61 32.03
C HIS A 534 -17.53 13.24 31.17
N THR A 535 -18.08 12.50 30.20
CA THR A 535 -19.13 12.98 29.30
C THR A 535 -20.42 13.25 30.06
N LEU A 536 -20.81 12.32 30.94
CA LEU A 536 -21.99 12.47 31.79
C LEU A 536 -21.85 13.60 32.80
N ARG A 537 -20.70 13.69 33.47
CA ARG A 537 -20.42 14.79 34.40
C ARG A 537 -20.54 16.14 33.71
N ALA A 538 -19.92 16.30 32.54
CA ALA A 538 -20.00 17.54 31.78
C ALA A 538 -21.44 17.89 31.39
N ALA A 539 -22.26 16.89 31.03
CA ALA A 539 -23.66 17.08 30.70
C ALA A 539 -24.50 17.49 31.92
N VAL A 540 -24.38 16.79 33.04
CA VAL A 540 -25.09 17.09 34.30
C VAL A 540 -24.70 18.47 34.83
N GLU A 541 -23.41 18.83 34.80
CA GLU A 541 -22.94 20.17 35.19
C GLU A 541 -23.40 21.25 34.22
N SER A 542 -23.52 20.95 32.93
CA SER A 542 -24.09 21.88 31.95
C SER A 542 -25.57 22.13 32.21
N GLN A 543 -26.33 21.08 32.52
CA GLN A 543 -27.73 21.19 32.91
C GLN A 543 -27.90 21.99 34.20
N GLU A 544 -27.09 21.75 35.23
CA GLU A 544 -27.10 22.52 36.47
C GLU A 544 -26.74 23.99 36.23
N ARG A 545 -25.72 24.28 35.42
CA ARG A 545 -25.36 25.66 35.03
C ARG A 545 -26.51 26.34 34.29
N MET A 546 -27.16 25.63 33.37
CA MET A 546 -28.31 26.14 32.63
C MET A 546 -29.49 26.40 33.57
N HIS A 547 -29.76 25.49 34.51
CA HIS A 547 -30.80 25.63 35.54
C HIS A 547 -30.54 26.87 36.40
N ARG A 548 -29.34 26.99 36.98
CA ARG A 548 -28.94 28.17 37.78
C ARG A 548 -29.00 29.47 36.98
N SER A 549 -28.57 29.44 35.72
CA SER A 549 -28.67 30.61 34.85
C SER A 549 -30.12 31.00 34.58
N ARG A 550 -31.01 30.02 34.40
CA ARG A 550 -32.44 30.26 34.22
C ARG A 550 -33.07 30.80 35.50
N GLU A 551 -32.77 30.23 36.65
CA GLU A 551 -33.24 30.73 37.95
C GLU A 551 -32.76 32.17 38.21
N ALA A 552 -31.49 32.46 37.95
CA ALA A 552 -30.93 33.81 38.07
C ALA A 552 -31.60 34.80 37.10
N ALA A 553 -31.93 34.36 35.88
CA ALA A 553 -32.65 35.18 34.90
C ALA A 553 -34.12 35.42 35.26
N LEU A 554 -34.71 34.60 36.12
CA LEU A 554 -36.12 34.63 36.53
C LEU A 554 -36.33 35.17 37.96
N THR A 555 -35.26 35.54 38.67
CA THR A 555 -35.31 36.05 40.05
C THR A 555 -34.84 37.51 40.12
N ASP A 556 -35.47 38.32 40.97
CA ASP A 556 -35.00 39.67 41.27
C ASP A 556 -33.85 39.63 42.29
N SER A 557 -32.71 40.20 41.90
CA SER A 557 -31.48 40.16 42.71
C SER A 557 -31.56 40.92 44.04
N LEU A 558 -32.45 41.91 44.17
CA LEU A 558 -32.59 42.69 45.40
C LEU A 558 -33.51 42.00 46.42
N THR A 559 -34.64 41.45 45.97
CA THR A 559 -35.68 40.93 46.86
C THR A 559 -35.74 39.40 46.95
N GLY A 560 -35.14 38.68 46.00
CA GLY A 560 -35.20 37.22 45.92
C GLY A 560 -36.59 36.66 45.52
N LEU A 561 -37.51 37.52 45.08
CA LEU A 561 -38.78 37.11 44.46
C LEU A 561 -38.58 36.79 42.97
N ALA A 562 -39.51 36.06 42.38
CA ALA A 562 -39.55 35.89 40.93
C ALA A 562 -39.71 37.25 40.24
N ASN A 563 -39.03 37.51 39.13
CA ASN A 563 -39.02 38.83 38.49
C ASN A 563 -40.17 38.98 37.47
N ARG A 564 -40.24 40.15 36.81
CA ARG A 564 -41.25 40.46 35.79
C ARG A 564 -41.34 39.41 34.68
N ARG A 565 -40.20 38.90 34.21
CA ARG A 565 -40.17 37.88 33.16
C ARG A 565 -40.80 36.58 33.64
N ALA A 566 -40.50 36.15 34.86
CA ALA A 566 -41.11 34.98 35.48
C ALA A 566 -42.63 35.13 35.66
N PHE A 567 -43.11 36.33 36.00
CA PHE A 567 -44.54 36.64 36.08
C PHE A 567 -45.22 36.48 34.71
N GLU A 568 -44.66 37.06 33.66
CA GLU A 568 -45.20 36.96 32.30
C GLU A 568 -45.22 35.50 31.78
N GLU A 569 -44.17 34.73 32.06
CA GLU A 569 -44.12 33.29 31.77
C GLU A 569 -45.21 32.54 32.55
N ARG A 570 -45.35 32.79 33.86
CA ARG A 570 -46.36 32.14 34.70
C ARG A 570 -47.79 32.39 34.26
N VAL A 571 -48.13 33.63 33.92
CA VAL A 571 -49.47 34.03 33.43
C VAL A 571 -49.76 33.39 32.07
N ARG A 572 -48.76 33.31 31.20
CA ARG A 572 -48.89 32.63 29.90
C ARG A 572 -49.16 31.15 30.07
N ASP A 573 -48.42 30.48 30.95
CA ASP A 573 -48.59 29.04 31.22
C ASP A 573 -49.93 28.74 31.90
N ALA A 574 -50.38 29.64 32.80
CA ALA A 574 -51.67 29.54 33.47
C ALA A 574 -52.87 29.78 32.55
N ALA A 575 -52.69 30.35 31.36
CA ALA A 575 -53.76 30.75 30.44
C ALA A 575 -54.74 29.62 30.09
N GLY A 576 -54.27 28.37 30.06
CA GLY A 576 -55.09 27.18 29.80
C GLY A 576 -55.90 26.70 31.01
N THR A 577 -55.73 27.31 32.16
CA THR A 577 -56.34 26.95 33.46
C THR A 577 -56.92 28.18 34.15
N ALA A 578 -57.71 28.00 35.21
CA ALA A 578 -58.16 29.13 36.03
C ALA A 578 -57.02 29.67 36.90
N PHE A 579 -56.87 30.99 36.99
CA PHE A 579 -55.92 31.65 37.89
C PHE A 579 -56.40 33.04 38.28
N SER A 580 -55.96 33.54 39.43
CA SER A 580 -56.18 34.93 39.85
C SER A 580 -54.86 35.66 40.05
N VAL A 581 -54.83 36.94 39.69
CA VAL A 581 -53.67 37.83 39.84
C VAL A 581 -54.02 38.96 40.80
N ALA A 582 -53.12 39.21 41.74
CA ALA A 582 -53.10 40.45 42.50
C ALA A 582 -51.92 41.31 42.04
N MET A 583 -52.18 42.57 41.70
CA MET A 583 -51.17 43.60 41.47
C MET A 583 -51.03 44.41 42.75
N LEU A 584 -49.80 44.61 43.22
CA LEU A 584 -49.48 45.25 44.50
C LEU A 584 -48.51 46.40 44.28
N ASP A 585 -48.63 47.43 45.11
CA ASP A 585 -47.70 48.54 45.15
C ASP A 585 -47.37 48.93 46.59
N LEU A 586 -46.08 49.03 46.89
CA LEU A 586 -45.59 49.41 48.21
C LEU A 586 -45.61 50.94 48.37
N ASP A 587 -46.58 51.43 49.13
CA ASP A 587 -46.76 52.85 49.36
C ASP A 587 -45.63 53.43 50.23
N GLY A 588 -45.08 54.57 49.81
CA GLY A 588 -44.12 55.35 50.61
C GLY A 588 -42.64 55.02 50.37
N LEU A 589 -42.30 54.19 49.38
CA LEU A 589 -40.91 53.88 49.01
C LEU A 589 -40.13 55.15 48.63
N LYS A 590 -40.68 56.01 47.76
CA LYS A 590 -40.03 57.26 47.34
C LYS A 590 -39.71 58.17 48.53
N ARG A 591 -40.67 58.39 49.43
CA ARG A 591 -40.45 59.20 50.65
C ARG A 591 -39.37 58.58 51.54
N THR A 592 -39.34 57.26 51.66
CA THR A 592 -38.29 56.56 52.43
C THR A 592 -36.91 56.76 51.80
N ASN A 593 -36.80 56.67 50.47
CA ASN A 593 -35.57 56.96 49.74
C ASN A 593 -35.13 58.42 49.92
N ASP A 594 -36.05 59.37 49.79
CA ASP A 594 -35.77 60.80 49.88
C ASP A 594 -35.35 61.21 51.31
N THR A 595 -35.88 60.54 52.34
CA THR A 595 -35.63 60.91 53.75
C THR A 595 -34.53 60.10 54.43
N ARG A 596 -34.34 58.83 54.05
CA ARG A 596 -33.43 57.88 54.71
C ARG A 596 -32.38 57.29 53.76
N GLY A 597 -32.37 57.71 52.50
CA GLY A 597 -31.47 57.23 51.46
C GLY A 597 -31.89 55.90 50.83
N HIS A 598 -31.34 55.61 49.66
CA HIS A 598 -31.68 54.41 48.88
C HIS A 598 -31.44 53.09 49.61
N ALA A 599 -30.39 52.99 50.44
CA ALA A 599 -30.13 51.78 51.23
C ALA A 599 -31.28 51.44 52.20
N ALA A 600 -31.98 52.44 52.73
CA ALA A 600 -33.15 52.24 53.58
C ALA A 600 -34.37 51.77 52.76
N GLY A 601 -34.56 52.28 51.54
CA GLY A 601 -35.58 51.77 50.62
C GLY A 601 -35.32 50.35 50.14
N ASP A 602 -34.06 50.01 49.86
CA ASP A 602 -33.66 48.62 49.54
C ASP A 602 -33.97 47.67 50.71
N THR A 603 -33.74 48.12 51.94
CA THR A 603 -34.08 47.35 53.15
C THR A 603 -35.59 47.18 53.28
N LEU A 604 -36.36 48.25 53.07
CA LEU A 604 -37.82 48.21 53.04
C LEU A 604 -38.35 47.17 52.04
N LEU A 605 -37.81 47.19 50.81
CA LEU A 605 -38.18 46.24 49.75
C LEU A 605 -37.83 44.79 50.11
N ARG A 606 -36.62 44.55 50.65
CA ARG A 606 -36.20 43.21 51.10
C ARG A 606 -37.10 42.65 52.19
N VAL A 607 -37.43 43.46 53.19
CA VAL A 607 -38.29 43.03 54.30
C VAL A 607 -39.71 42.75 53.80
N PHE A 608 -40.26 43.63 52.96
CA PHE A 608 -41.60 43.44 52.41
C PHE A 608 -41.69 42.17 51.56
N ALA A 609 -40.72 41.96 50.68
CA ALA A 609 -40.65 40.79 49.84
C ALA A 609 -40.47 39.48 50.63
N ALA A 610 -39.59 39.47 51.63
CA ALA A 610 -39.41 38.31 52.51
C ALA A 610 -40.70 37.99 53.27
N ALA A 611 -41.42 39.02 53.73
CA ALA A 611 -42.70 38.85 54.40
C ALA A 611 -43.78 38.33 53.44
N LEU A 612 -43.88 38.88 52.22
CA LEU A 612 -44.80 38.38 51.19
C LEU A 612 -44.57 36.89 50.91
N ARG A 613 -43.32 36.47 50.72
CA ARG A 613 -42.96 35.06 50.47
C ARG A 613 -43.28 34.16 51.66
N ALA A 614 -43.08 34.63 52.88
CA ALA A 614 -43.32 33.85 54.10
C ALA A 614 -44.82 33.69 54.41
N GLN A 615 -45.64 34.69 54.07
CA GLN A 615 -47.08 34.69 54.35
C GLN A 615 -47.91 34.08 53.22
N ALA A 616 -47.37 34.00 52.00
CA ALA A 616 -48.03 33.40 50.86
C ALA A 616 -48.28 31.89 51.08
N PRO A 617 -49.53 31.40 50.88
CA PRO A 617 -49.82 29.96 50.87
C PRO A 617 -49.08 29.21 49.75
N ARG A 618 -49.03 27.87 49.83
CA ARG A 618 -48.25 27.03 48.89
C ARG A 618 -48.63 27.17 47.41
N ASP A 619 -49.89 27.51 47.15
CA ASP A 619 -50.49 27.72 45.82
C ASP A 619 -50.41 29.17 45.35
N VAL A 620 -49.68 30.03 46.07
CA VAL A 620 -49.53 31.46 45.77
C VAL A 620 -48.07 31.79 45.52
N GLN A 621 -47.77 32.31 44.33
CA GLN A 621 -46.41 32.72 43.96
C GLN A 621 -46.29 34.24 43.92
N ALA A 622 -45.24 34.78 44.54
CA ALA A 622 -44.96 36.21 44.61
C ALA A 622 -43.89 36.65 43.60
N PHE A 623 -44.11 37.80 42.97
CA PHE A 623 -43.27 38.37 41.93
C PHE A 623 -42.95 39.84 42.20
N ARG A 624 -41.80 40.31 41.73
CA ARG A 624 -41.44 41.73 41.63
C ARG A 624 -41.45 42.18 40.18
N LEU A 625 -42.27 43.18 39.88
CA LEU A 625 -42.45 43.68 38.51
C LEU A 625 -41.60 44.93 38.21
N GLY A 626 -41.24 45.68 39.24
CA GLY A 626 -40.57 46.97 39.12
C GLY A 626 -40.07 47.51 40.46
N GLY A 627 -40.00 48.84 40.58
CA GLY A 627 -39.46 49.53 41.77
C GLY A 627 -40.13 49.09 43.07
N ASP A 628 -41.37 49.50 43.27
CA ASP A 628 -42.29 49.18 44.36
C ASP A 628 -43.43 48.23 43.96
N GLU A 629 -43.51 47.87 42.68
CA GLU A 629 -44.56 47.02 42.12
C GLU A 629 -44.27 45.52 42.35
N MET A 630 -45.22 44.82 42.96
CA MET A 630 -45.20 43.38 43.19
C MET A 630 -46.46 42.73 42.62
N ALA A 631 -46.46 41.41 42.45
CA ALA A 631 -47.65 40.66 42.07
C ALA A 631 -47.75 39.33 42.82
N LEU A 632 -48.98 38.83 42.98
CA LEU A 632 -49.27 37.46 43.42
C LEU A 632 -50.05 36.73 42.33
N VAL A 633 -49.69 35.49 42.03
CA VAL A 633 -50.46 34.59 41.14
C VAL A 633 -50.96 33.42 41.97
N MET A 634 -52.25 33.11 41.85
CA MET A 634 -52.93 32.03 42.57
C MET A 634 -53.61 31.10 41.57
N ASP A 635 -53.26 29.82 41.59
CA ASP A 635 -53.79 28.84 40.65
C ASP A 635 -55.17 28.33 41.06
N GLY A 636 -55.99 27.92 40.09
CA GLY A 636 -57.25 27.21 40.33
C GLY A 636 -58.45 28.08 40.70
N HIS A 637 -58.31 29.41 40.69
CA HIS A 637 -59.37 30.34 41.08
C HIS A 637 -59.84 31.19 39.88
N SER A 638 -61.14 31.12 39.54
CA SER A 638 -61.75 31.81 38.40
C SER A 638 -62.69 32.93 38.81
N GLY A 639 -62.73 34.02 38.03
CA GLY A 639 -63.67 35.11 38.24
C GLY A 639 -63.41 35.93 39.51
N PRO A 640 -64.35 36.79 39.92
CA PRO A 640 -64.28 37.48 41.20
C PRO A 640 -64.51 36.46 42.33
N ASP A 641 -63.44 36.12 43.04
CA ASP A 641 -63.47 35.16 44.14
C ASP A 641 -63.22 35.86 45.49
N PRO A 642 -64.24 35.95 46.38
CA PRO A 642 -64.08 36.55 47.70
C PRO A 642 -63.05 35.84 48.59
N GLN A 643 -62.75 34.56 48.34
CA GLN A 643 -61.72 33.82 49.07
C GLN A 643 -60.32 34.27 48.64
N VAL A 644 -60.11 34.51 47.35
CA VAL A 644 -58.87 35.08 46.81
C VAL A 644 -58.65 36.48 47.39
N ASP A 645 -59.67 37.33 47.37
CA ASP A 645 -59.59 38.70 47.94
C ASP A 645 -59.22 38.69 49.43
N ARG A 646 -59.82 37.80 50.22
CA ARG A 646 -59.49 37.63 51.64
C ARG A 646 -58.05 37.14 51.84
N THR A 647 -57.61 36.20 51.01
CA THR A 647 -56.26 35.62 51.09
C THR A 647 -55.20 36.67 50.76
N VAL A 648 -55.35 37.38 49.63
CA VAL A 648 -54.45 38.47 49.23
C VAL A 648 -54.42 39.55 50.30
N ARG A 649 -55.59 39.97 50.81
CA ARG A 649 -55.67 40.96 51.89
C ARG A 649 -54.90 40.53 53.14
N ALA A 650 -55.10 39.29 53.61
CA ALA A 650 -54.42 38.76 54.79
C ALA A 650 -52.89 38.70 54.59
N VAL A 651 -52.43 38.25 53.42
CA VAL A 651 -51.01 38.20 53.06
C VAL A 651 -50.39 39.60 53.05
N VAL A 652 -51.07 40.57 52.44
CA VAL A 652 -50.62 41.97 52.36
C VAL A 652 -50.57 42.60 53.74
N GLU A 653 -51.63 42.48 54.55
CA GLU A 653 -51.72 43.07 55.89
C GLU A 653 -50.64 42.51 56.82
N ALA A 654 -50.42 41.20 56.81
CA ALA A 654 -49.34 40.55 57.56
C ALA A 654 -47.95 41.02 57.10
N SER A 655 -47.76 41.20 55.79
CA SER A 655 -46.50 41.67 55.22
C SER A 655 -46.20 43.12 55.59
N VAL A 656 -47.20 44.00 55.54
CA VAL A 656 -47.09 45.39 55.99
C VAL A 656 -46.80 45.46 57.49
N ALA A 657 -47.45 44.63 58.31
CA ALA A 657 -47.18 44.58 59.75
C ALA A 657 -45.73 44.18 60.07
N ALA A 658 -45.19 43.19 59.34
CA ALA A 658 -43.79 42.78 59.47
C ALA A 658 -42.82 43.93 59.11
N VAL A 659 -43.08 44.64 58.01
CA VAL A 659 -42.30 45.81 57.59
C VAL A 659 -42.34 46.94 58.60
N ARG A 660 -43.52 47.24 59.17
CA ARG A 660 -43.67 48.27 60.20
C ARG A 660 -42.85 47.93 61.45
N THR A 661 -42.88 46.67 61.85
CA THR A 661 -42.09 46.15 62.98
C THR A 661 -40.58 46.25 62.72
N ALA A 662 -40.16 46.15 61.46
CA ALA A 662 -38.76 46.29 61.04
C ALA A 662 -38.27 47.75 60.94
N GLY A 663 -39.04 48.75 61.40
CA GLY A 663 -38.60 50.15 61.50
C GLY A 663 -39.16 51.08 60.41
N PHE A 664 -40.14 50.64 59.62
CA PHE A 664 -40.83 51.44 58.60
C PHE A 664 -42.31 51.66 58.98
N PRO A 665 -42.62 52.43 60.05
CA PRO A 665 -43.96 52.50 60.64
C PRO A 665 -45.03 53.08 59.69
N GLU A 666 -44.60 53.84 58.68
CA GLU A 666 -45.49 54.47 57.71
C GLU A 666 -45.67 53.67 56.42
N ALA A 667 -45.05 52.49 56.31
CA ALA A 667 -45.22 51.61 55.15
C ALA A 667 -46.66 51.12 55.05
N ASP A 668 -47.17 51.05 53.84
CA ASP A 668 -48.49 50.51 53.51
C ASP A 668 -48.44 49.87 52.12
N CYS A 669 -49.49 49.16 51.73
CA CYS A 669 -49.55 48.54 50.41
C CYS A 669 -50.97 48.62 49.86
N SER A 670 -51.06 49.06 48.61
CA SER A 670 -52.28 49.05 47.80
C SER A 670 -52.25 47.82 46.89
N PHE A 671 -53.41 47.22 46.61
CA PHE A 671 -53.51 46.05 45.75
C PHE A 671 -54.85 45.97 44.96
N GLY A 672 -54.80 45.35 43.79
CA GLY A 672 -55.98 45.04 42.99
C GLY A 672 -55.95 43.58 42.54
N VAL A 673 -57.07 42.88 42.68
CA VAL A 673 -57.20 41.46 42.35
C VAL A 673 -58.11 41.30 41.14
N ALA A 674 -57.81 40.36 40.23
CA ALA A 674 -58.73 39.92 39.18
C ALA A 674 -58.50 38.45 38.80
N GLY A 675 -59.56 37.76 38.34
CA GLY A 675 -59.55 36.33 38.01
C GLY A 675 -59.80 35.97 36.54
N TRP A 676 -59.11 34.94 36.07
CA TRP A 676 -59.26 34.26 34.78
C TRP A 676 -59.74 32.81 34.98
N PRO A 677 -60.67 32.30 34.14
CA PRO A 677 -61.55 33.04 33.25
C PRO A 677 -62.62 33.82 34.04
N GLY A 678 -63.28 34.80 33.41
CA GLY A 678 -64.49 35.44 33.96
C GLY A 678 -64.43 36.97 34.06
N GLU A 679 -63.26 37.56 34.31
CA GLU A 679 -63.13 39.03 34.45
C GLU A 679 -62.38 39.71 33.29
N GLY A 680 -62.08 38.99 32.21
CA GLY A 680 -61.41 39.51 31.01
C GLY A 680 -61.69 38.65 29.77
N ARG A 681 -61.41 39.16 28.56
CA ARG A 681 -61.55 38.39 27.30
C ARG A 681 -60.30 37.55 27.00
N THR A 682 -59.16 37.96 27.54
CA THR A 682 -57.89 37.24 27.48
C THR A 682 -57.26 37.17 28.88
N PRO A 683 -56.34 36.22 29.14
CA PRO A 683 -55.55 36.20 30.38
C PRO A 683 -54.82 37.53 30.67
N VAL A 684 -54.38 38.23 29.62
CA VAL A 684 -53.71 39.53 29.72
C VAL A 684 -54.69 40.63 30.16
N ASP A 685 -55.96 40.56 29.73
CA ASP A 685 -57.00 41.52 30.14
C ASP A 685 -57.23 41.48 31.67
N VAL A 686 -57.09 40.30 32.29
CA VAL A 686 -57.23 40.13 33.74
C VAL A 686 -56.09 40.80 34.50
N VAL A 687 -54.85 40.72 34.00
CA VAL A 687 -53.72 41.47 34.57
C VAL A 687 -53.95 42.98 34.49
N ALA A 688 -54.42 43.47 33.34
CA ALA A 688 -54.74 44.90 33.17
C ALA A 688 -55.89 45.37 34.07
N LEU A 689 -56.88 44.50 34.31
CA LEU A 689 -57.98 44.79 35.23
C LEU A 689 -57.50 44.85 36.70
N ALA A 690 -56.62 43.93 37.12
CA ALA A 690 -56.00 43.96 38.44
C ALA A 690 -55.20 45.26 38.68
N ASP A 691 -54.44 45.70 37.67
CA ASP A 691 -53.71 46.98 37.72
C ASP A 691 -54.66 48.20 37.79
N THR A 692 -55.75 48.17 37.03
CA THR A 692 -56.79 49.22 37.10
C THR A 692 -57.42 49.30 38.50
N ARG A 693 -57.67 48.14 39.14
CA ARG A 693 -58.21 48.06 40.51
C ARG A 693 -57.20 48.57 41.55
N LEU A 694 -55.93 48.23 41.40
CA LEU A 694 -54.83 48.77 42.21
C LEU A 694 -54.80 50.30 42.13
N TYR A 695 -54.85 50.85 40.92
CA TYR A 695 -54.83 52.30 40.72
C TYR A 695 -56.04 52.99 41.38
N ALA A 696 -57.24 52.41 41.28
CA ALA A 696 -58.43 52.91 41.96
C ALA A 696 -58.27 52.89 43.50
N GLU A 697 -57.65 51.85 44.07
CA GLU A 697 -57.37 51.79 45.50
C GLU A 697 -56.38 52.87 45.94
N LYS A 698 -55.28 53.08 45.20
CA LYS A 698 -54.32 54.16 45.46
C LYS A 698 -54.98 55.53 45.49
N GLN A 699 -55.86 55.82 44.52
CA GLN A 699 -56.59 57.09 44.49
C GLN A 699 -57.50 57.27 45.70
N ALA A 700 -58.24 56.22 46.08
CA ALA A 700 -59.11 56.26 47.26
C ALA A 700 -58.31 56.49 48.55
N ARG A 701 -57.15 55.83 48.70
CA ARG A 701 -56.25 56.03 49.85
C ARG A 701 -55.64 57.42 49.88
N ARG A 702 -55.19 57.95 48.74
CA ARG A 702 -54.69 59.33 48.62
C ARG A 702 -55.76 60.34 49.00
N ALA A 703 -57.00 60.15 48.55
CA ALA A 703 -58.13 61.02 48.91
C ALA A 703 -58.42 60.98 50.43
N ARG A 704 -58.36 59.81 51.07
CA ARG A 704 -58.50 59.68 52.53
C ARG A 704 -57.36 60.37 53.29
N ARG A 705 -56.13 60.25 52.81
CA ARG A 705 -54.95 60.91 53.42
C ARG A 705 -55.02 62.43 53.29
N SER A 706 -55.34 62.94 52.11
CA SER A 706 -55.56 64.38 51.88
C SER A 706 -56.75 64.94 52.68
N ALA A 707 -57.76 64.13 52.99
CA ALA A 707 -58.87 64.51 53.86
C ALA A 707 -58.46 64.53 55.35
N ALA A 708 -57.53 63.67 55.78
CA ALA A 708 -57.00 63.61 57.14
C ALA A 708 -55.93 64.68 57.44
N GLU A 709 -55.21 65.18 56.42
CA GLU A 709 -54.14 66.18 56.56
C GLU A 709 -54.60 67.65 56.48
N ARG A 710 -55.92 67.94 56.44
CA ARG A 710 -56.45 69.31 56.49
C ARG A 710 -56.54 69.85 57.93
N PRO A 711 -55.91 70.98 58.29
CA PRO A 711 -56.17 71.67 59.56
C PRO A 711 -57.48 72.50 59.51
N PRO A 712 -58.24 72.62 60.61
CA PRO A 712 -59.51 73.34 60.63
C PRO A 712 -59.30 74.85 60.91
N GLY A 713 -59.64 75.70 59.94
CA GLY A 713 -59.71 77.16 60.13
C GLY A 713 -59.80 77.90 58.79
N GLY A 714 -60.92 78.57 58.52
CA GLY A 714 -61.24 79.26 57.27
C GLY A 714 -60.40 80.50 56.97
N ALA A 715 -59.08 80.38 56.93
CA ALA A 715 -58.17 81.39 56.42
C ALA A 715 -57.61 80.94 55.08
N VAL A 716 -57.65 81.83 54.08
CA VAL A 716 -57.09 81.59 52.75
C VAL A 716 -55.86 82.50 52.63
N VAL A 717 -54.67 81.89 52.60
CA VAL A 717 -53.40 82.60 52.43
C VAL A 717 -53.14 82.79 50.94
N PHE A 718 -52.72 84.00 50.55
CA PHE A 718 -52.38 84.34 49.19
C PHE A 718 -51.23 85.36 49.20
N GLY A 719 -50.07 84.97 48.67
CA GLY A 719 -48.85 85.78 48.74
C GLY A 719 -48.43 85.98 50.20
N ASP A 720 -48.17 87.21 50.58
CA ASP A 720 -47.90 87.65 51.96
C ASP A 720 -49.17 88.07 52.72
N ALA A 721 -50.36 87.92 52.13
CA ALA A 721 -51.63 88.31 52.72
C ALA A 721 -52.51 87.11 53.08
N VAL A 722 -53.40 87.32 54.04
CA VAL A 722 -54.35 86.32 54.54
C VAL A 722 -55.76 86.91 54.49
N LEU A 723 -56.66 86.22 53.79
CA LEU A 723 -58.09 86.45 53.87
C LEU A 723 -58.69 85.56 54.96
N ASP A 724 -59.25 86.17 56.01
CA ASP A 724 -60.18 85.48 56.89
C ASP A 724 -61.53 85.37 56.18
N THR A 725 -61.92 84.14 55.86
CA THR A 725 -63.11 83.86 55.05
C THR A 725 -64.42 84.05 55.81
N VAL A 726 -64.36 84.17 57.14
CA VAL A 726 -65.51 84.42 58.02
C VAL A 726 -65.69 85.91 58.25
N THR A 727 -64.63 86.63 58.65
CA THR A 727 -64.71 88.08 58.93
C THR A 727 -64.65 88.93 57.66
N ARG A 728 -64.14 88.36 56.54
CA ARG A 728 -63.86 89.01 55.26
C ARG A 728 -62.77 90.09 55.35
N ASP A 729 -61.97 90.02 56.39
CA ASP A 729 -60.81 90.87 56.57
C ASP A 729 -59.63 90.27 55.81
N VAL A 730 -58.97 91.11 55.01
CA VAL A 730 -57.70 90.78 54.37
C VAL A 730 -56.61 91.54 55.13
N ARG A 731 -55.62 90.80 55.62
CA ARG A 731 -54.47 91.33 56.35
C ARG A 731 -53.20 90.98 55.60
N GLY A 732 -52.27 91.91 55.51
CA GLY A 732 -50.98 91.73 54.87
C GLY A 732 -50.00 92.78 55.41
N PRO A 733 -48.74 92.79 54.93
CA PRO A 733 -47.68 93.59 55.52
C PRO A 733 -47.94 95.11 55.46
N LEU A 734 -48.70 95.55 54.46
CA LEU A 734 -48.98 96.98 54.22
C LEU A 734 -50.21 97.49 55.01
N GLY A 735 -51.04 96.60 55.56
CA GLY A 735 -52.20 96.99 56.35
C GLY A 735 -53.33 95.96 56.34
N GLN A 736 -54.53 96.43 56.65
CA GLN A 736 -55.75 95.61 56.67
C GLN A 736 -56.88 96.32 55.93
N THR A 737 -57.65 95.55 55.16
CA THR A 737 -58.87 96.05 54.51
C THR A 737 -59.99 95.04 54.64
N LYS A 738 -61.24 95.52 54.56
CA LYS A 738 -62.42 94.67 54.62
C LYS A 738 -63.07 94.54 53.26
N LEU A 739 -63.35 93.30 52.87
CA LEU A 739 -64.00 92.98 51.62
C LEU A 739 -65.52 92.91 51.79
N SER A 740 -66.24 93.38 50.78
CA SER A 740 -67.65 93.04 50.63
C SER A 740 -67.81 91.53 50.43
N PRO A 741 -68.99 90.93 50.70
CA PRO A 741 -69.20 89.50 50.50
C PRO A 741 -68.79 89.03 49.10
N ARG A 742 -69.19 89.79 48.08
CA ARG A 742 -68.88 89.52 46.66
C ARG A 742 -67.38 89.59 46.36
N GLU A 743 -66.70 90.62 46.86
CA GLU A 743 -65.26 90.75 46.73
C GLU A 743 -64.50 89.59 47.39
N SER A 744 -64.97 89.11 48.54
CA SER A 744 -64.37 87.98 49.25
C SER A 744 -64.56 86.65 48.51
N GLU A 745 -65.71 86.43 47.88
CA GLU A 745 -65.96 85.25 47.04
C GLU A 745 -65.12 85.29 45.75
N LEU A 746 -65.06 86.43 45.07
CA LEU A 746 -64.22 86.61 43.88
C LEU A 746 -62.74 86.39 44.20
N LEU A 747 -62.25 86.92 45.32
CA LEU A 747 -60.86 86.71 45.74
C LEU A 747 -60.61 85.22 46.05
N ARG A 748 -61.51 84.54 46.77
CA ARG A 748 -61.39 83.10 47.04
C ARG A 748 -61.32 82.27 45.76
N ALA A 749 -62.18 82.56 44.78
CA ALA A 749 -62.20 81.88 43.50
C ALA A 749 -60.87 82.09 42.73
N LEU A 750 -60.35 83.32 42.75
CA LEU A 750 -59.07 83.67 42.11
C LEU A 750 -57.86 83.05 42.83
N VAL A 751 -57.87 82.97 44.16
CA VAL A 751 -56.79 82.30 44.93
C VAL A 751 -56.78 80.80 44.66
N HIS A 752 -57.96 80.16 44.60
CA HIS A 752 -58.05 78.72 44.32
C HIS A 752 -57.50 78.35 42.94
N HIS A 753 -57.51 79.30 41.99
CA HIS A 753 -56.99 79.14 40.63
C HIS A 753 -55.79 80.06 40.37
N SER A 754 -54.96 80.31 41.40
CA SER A 754 -53.79 81.18 41.27
C SER A 754 -52.89 80.73 40.10
N GLN A 755 -52.31 81.68 39.37
CA GLN A 755 -51.51 81.44 38.16
C GLN A 755 -52.26 80.89 36.93
N GLN A 756 -53.60 80.72 37.00
CA GLN A 756 -54.44 80.44 35.83
C GLN A 756 -55.34 81.64 35.50
N VAL A 757 -55.78 81.72 34.24
CA VAL A 757 -56.76 82.71 33.80
C VAL A 757 -58.15 82.15 34.05
N VAL A 758 -58.88 82.73 35.00
CA VAL A 758 -60.27 82.38 35.28
C VAL A 758 -61.19 83.21 34.39
N THR A 759 -62.10 82.55 33.67
CA THR A 759 -62.94 83.25 32.69
C THR A 759 -63.98 84.15 33.38
N ARG A 760 -64.45 85.16 32.65
CA ARG A 760 -65.51 86.06 33.14
C ARG A 760 -66.81 85.32 33.46
N ALA A 761 -67.15 84.31 32.67
CA ALA A 761 -68.34 83.49 32.89
C ALA A 761 -68.24 82.75 34.23
N ASP A 762 -67.10 82.09 34.48
CA ASP A 762 -66.87 81.32 35.72
C ASP A 762 -66.88 82.21 36.96
N LEU A 763 -66.26 83.40 36.88
CA LEU A 763 -66.26 84.35 38.00
C LEU A 763 -67.64 84.98 38.26
N THR A 764 -68.45 85.16 37.23
CA THR A 764 -69.84 85.66 37.39
C THR A 764 -70.69 84.63 38.13
N VAL A 765 -70.55 83.34 37.78
CA VAL A 765 -71.22 82.22 38.46
C VAL A 765 -70.73 82.08 39.90
N MET A 766 -69.41 82.09 40.12
CA MET A 766 -68.82 81.92 41.44
C MET A 766 -69.03 83.12 42.38
N GLY A 767 -69.16 84.34 41.85
CA GLY A 767 -69.41 85.56 42.62
C GLY A 767 -70.88 85.89 42.87
N GLY A 768 -71.81 84.99 42.51
CA GLY A 768 -73.24 85.13 42.79
C GLY A 768 -73.94 86.24 42.00
N LEU A 769 -73.40 86.68 40.86
CA LEU A 769 -74.01 87.67 39.98
C LEU A 769 -75.02 86.98 39.04
N ALA A 770 -76.18 86.61 39.56
CA ALA A 770 -77.25 86.00 38.76
C ALA A 770 -78.10 87.08 38.06
N GLY A 771 -78.12 87.06 36.72
CA GLY A 771 -79.14 87.70 35.88
C GLY A 771 -78.93 89.18 35.54
N ASN A 772 -78.74 89.46 34.24
CA ASN A 772 -78.86 90.77 33.57
C ASN A 772 -77.96 91.95 33.98
N ASP A 773 -76.92 91.75 34.80
CA ASP A 773 -75.88 92.77 34.96
C ASP A 773 -74.87 92.71 33.79
N THR A 774 -74.97 93.68 32.88
CA THR A 774 -74.02 93.89 31.78
C THR A 774 -72.58 93.93 32.33
N GLY A 775 -71.60 93.38 31.59
CA GLY A 775 -70.22 93.09 32.06
C GLY A 775 -69.43 94.19 32.78
N GLY A 776 -69.96 95.42 32.87
CA GLY A 776 -69.41 96.50 33.70
C GLY A 776 -69.43 96.23 35.21
N ALA A 777 -70.40 95.48 35.77
CA ALA A 777 -70.47 95.27 37.23
C ALA A 777 -69.33 94.41 37.79
N LEU A 778 -68.97 93.32 37.09
CA LEU A 778 -67.83 92.46 37.45
C LEU A 778 -66.50 93.23 37.34
N ASP A 779 -66.31 93.99 36.26
CA ASP A 779 -65.12 94.80 36.04
C ASP A 779 -64.95 95.86 37.16
N VAL A 780 -66.05 96.44 37.67
CA VAL A 780 -66.04 97.35 38.84
C VAL A 780 -65.62 96.64 40.12
N HIS A 781 -66.18 95.46 40.41
CA HIS A 781 -65.80 94.69 41.61
C HIS A 781 -64.33 94.23 41.56
N ILE A 782 -63.83 93.77 40.41
CA ILE A 782 -62.41 93.43 40.25
C ILE A 782 -61.52 94.66 40.37
N SER A 783 -61.93 95.82 39.84
CA SER A 783 -61.19 97.08 39.98
C SER A 783 -61.10 97.54 41.45
N ASN A 784 -62.20 97.43 42.19
CA ASN A 784 -62.21 97.71 43.63
C ASN A 784 -61.34 96.71 44.41
N LEU A 785 -61.42 95.42 44.07
CA LEU A 785 -60.59 94.38 44.67
C LEU A 785 -59.10 94.67 44.46
N ARG A 786 -58.69 95.03 43.24
CA ARG A 786 -57.31 95.43 42.93
C ARG A 786 -56.84 96.59 43.80
N ARG A 787 -57.65 97.64 43.90
CA ARG A 787 -57.31 98.82 44.70
C ARG A 787 -57.16 98.48 46.17
N LYS A 788 -58.03 97.62 46.70
CA LYS A 788 -57.98 97.16 48.09
C LYS A 788 -56.77 96.27 48.36
N LEU A 789 -56.46 95.34 47.46
CA LEU A 789 -55.30 94.45 47.58
C LEU A 789 -53.97 95.20 47.49
N ALA A 790 -53.87 96.18 46.59
CA ALA A 790 -52.68 97.04 46.49
C ALA A 790 -52.38 97.84 47.77
N GLY A 791 -53.38 98.04 48.64
CA GLY A 791 -53.19 98.67 49.96
C GLY A 791 -52.84 97.68 51.08
N VAL A 792 -52.71 96.38 50.79
CA VAL A 792 -52.51 95.31 51.79
C VAL A 792 -51.32 94.40 51.45
N THR A 793 -51.00 94.25 50.16
CA THR A 793 -49.90 93.42 49.66
C THR A 793 -49.25 94.06 48.43
N GLU A 794 -47.91 94.01 48.38
CA GLU A 794 -47.10 94.37 47.19
C GLU A 794 -46.82 93.13 46.31
N HIS A 795 -46.92 91.93 46.88
CA HIS A 795 -46.52 90.67 46.26
C HIS A 795 -47.67 89.93 45.55
N ALA A 796 -48.91 90.41 45.63
CA ALA A 796 -50.04 89.79 44.95
C ALA A 796 -50.94 90.83 44.26
N GLY A 797 -51.24 90.60 42.98
CA GLY A 797 -52.11 91.48 42.20
C GLY A 797 -52.97 90.74 41.19
N ILE A 798 -54.15 91.29 40.91
CA ILE A 798 -55.05 90.71 39.90
C ILE A 798 -54.72 91.35 38.55
N ARG A 799 -54.50 90.54 37.51
CA ARG A 799 -54.25 90.99 36.14
C ARG A 799 -55.43 90.66 35.22
N THR A 800 -55.75 91.56 34.29
CA THR A 800 -56.78 91.31 33.25
C THR A 800 -56.07 90.73 32.03
N VAL A 801 -56.56 89.60 31.53
CA VAL A 801 -56.12 89.02 30.26
C VAL A 801 -57.18 89.36 29.22
N ARG A 802 -56.83 90.22 28.24
CA ARG A 802 -57.77 90.77 27.25
C ARG A 802 -58.55 89.64 26.56
N GLY A 803 -59.88 89.69 26.66
CA GLY A 803 -60.79 88.74 26.03
C GLY A 803 -60.91 87.37 26.72
N GLN A 804 -60.09 87.06 27.73
CA GLN A 804 -60.05 85.73 28.34
C GLN A 804 -60.51 85.70 29.80
N GLY A 805 -60.20 86.72 30.61
CA GLY A 805 -60.62 86.76 32.01
C GLY A 805 -59.65 87.45 32.95
N PHE A 806 -59.57 86.97 34.19
CA PHE A 806 -58.73 87.52 35.25
C PHE A 806 -57.85 86.45 35.87
N SER A 807 -56.64 86.83 36.28
CA SER A 807 -55.71 85.95 36.97
C SER A 807 -55.14 86.66 38.19
N LEU A 808 -55.01 85.95 39.32
CA LEU A 808 -54.23 86.40 40.46
C LEU A 808 -52.77 85.99 40.22
N GLN A 809 -51.89 86.98 40.10
CA GLN A 809 -50.46 86.79 39.93
C GLN A 809 -49.73 87.16 41.21
N TRP A 810 -48.68 86.40 41.49
CA TRP A 810 -47.69 86.73 42.51
C TRP A 810 -46.57 87.52 41.83
N TYR A 811 -46.23 88.68 42.36
CA TYR A 811 -45.03 89.40 41.97
C TYR A 811 -43.92 88.94 42.92
N GLU A 812 -43.07 88.02 42.46
CA GLU A 812 -41.78 87.79 43.10
C GLU A 812 -40.89 89.00 42.79
N GLU A 813 -40.66 89.89 43.76
CA GLU A 813 -39.49 90.75 43.69
C GLU A 813 -38.25 89.88 43.91
N PHE A 814 -37.54 89.62 42.81
CA PHE A 814 -36.09 89.65 42.85
C PHE A 814 -35.66 91.03 43.38
N THR A 815 -35.26 91.08 44.64
CA THR A 815 -34.31 92.06 45.15
C THR A 815 -33.12 91.33 45.75
N ASP A 816 -31.94 91.70 45.27
CA ASP A 816 -30.61 91.21 45.63
C ASP A 816 -30.33 91.14 47.14
N HIS A 817 -29.98 89.97 47.66
CA HIS A 817 -28.71 89.63 48.32
C HIS A 817 -28.72 88.23 48.96
#